data_AF-A0A8C7TB64-F1
#
_entry.id   AF-A0A8C7TB64-F1
#
_cell.length_a   1.000
_cell.length_b   1.000
_cell.length_c   1.000
_cell.angle_alpha   90.00
_cell.angle_beta   90.00
_cell.angle_gamma   90.00
#
_symmetry.space_group_name_H-M   'P 1'
#
loop_
_entity.id
_entity.type
_entity.pdbx_description
1 polymer ?
#
loop_
_entity_poly.entity_id
_entity_poly.type
_entity_poly.pdbx_seq_one_letter_code
_entity_poly.pdbx_strand_id
1 'polypeptide(L)'
;MPNTSRAGSLKDPDVAELFFKEDPEKLFSDLREIGHGSFGAVYFARDVRTTEVVAIKKMSYSGKQSNEKWQDIIKEVKFLQRIQHPNSIEYKGCYLREHTAWLVMEYCLGSASDVLEVHKKPLQEMEIAAITHGALQGLAYLHSHNMIHRDIKAGNVLLTEPGQVKLADFGSASIVSPANSFVGTPYWMAPEVILAMDEGQYDGKIDIWSLGITCIELAERKPPLFNMNAMSALYHIAQNESPTLTDYFRNFVDSCLQKFPQDRPNSEELLNHAFVQRERPDSVLMDLILRTKVAVRELDNLQYRKMKKILFQEAHNGPAAEAQDGDEEVSLVRFYLLGRTGTVSSVGSNQSIPSMSISASSQSSSVNSLTDAGDDKSELDMMEGDHTVMSNSSVIHLKPVGRDDLRAGPAESEPNSRPPTEPQSPPAHTPRPKQHRNREHFATIRTASLVTRQMKEHEQDSELREQMSGYKRMRRQHQKHLMALENKLKAEMDEHRLRLDKELENQRNSFAQEMEKLIKKHQAAMEKDAKTFSNDEKKFQQHIQSQQKKELNSFLESQKREYKLRKEQLKEELNENQSTPKKEKQEWLSKQKENFQHFQAEEEANLLRRQRQYLELECRRFKRRILIARHNVEQDLVREELNKRQTQKDLEHAMLLRHHESMQELEFRQVNTIQKMRAELIRLQHQTELTNQQEYNKRRERELRRKHVMEVRQQPKSLKSKELQIKKQFQDTCKIQTRQYKALRNHLLESTPKSDHKAVLKRLKEEQTRKLAILAEQYDHSINEMLSTQALRLDEAQEAQCQVLRMQLQQELELLNAYQSKIKMQTDAQHDRERKDLEQRVSLRRALLEQKIEEEMLALQNERSERIRSLLERQAREIEAFDSESMRLGFNNMVLSNLSPEAFSHSFPGAPGSWAHPQTQHHSGGSQGPHWGSGGSGHQGSHHQHHYHSGQGGSPMQQAWGQGMQGGGGPQPWGHPSAVPLGARGSGGVQNSPQALSRTASGGRSEQAMSRSTSVNSQISNGSHLSYT
;
A
#
# COMPACT_ATOMS: atom_id res chain seq x y z
N MET A 1 -13.91 -24.21 0.67
CA MET A 1 -12.51 -24.28 0.20
C MET A 1 -12.47 -25.11 -1.07
N PRO A 2 -11.84 -24.65 -2.17
CA PRO A 2 -11.52 -25.52 -3.29
C PRO A 2 -10.42 -26.53 -2.90
N ASN A 3 -10.39 -27.70 -3.54
CA ASN A 3 -9.38 -28.73 -3.28
C ASN A 3 -7.98 -28.25 -3.69
N THR A 4 -7.09 -28.07 -2.73
CA THR A 4 -5.67 -27.82 -2.99
C THR A 4 -4.96 -29.13 -3.33
N SER A 5 -4.84 -29.42 -4.63
CA SER A 5 -4.07 -30.55 -5.15
C SER A 5 -2.66 -30.59 -4.54
N ARG A 6 -2.30 -31.73 -3.93
CA ARG A 6 -0.99 -31.96 -3.29
C ARG A 6 0.14 -31.81 -4.32
N ALA A 7 1.30 -31.28 -3.93
CA ALA A 7 2.48 -31.20 -4.81
C ALA A 7 2.75 -32.52 -5.55
N GLY A 8 2.97 -32.46 -6.87
CA GLY A 8 3.16 -33.64 -7.73
C GLY A 8 1.88 -34.43 -8.09
N SER A 9 0.70 -33.99 -7.66
CA SER A 9 -0.57 -34.70 -7.92
C SER A 9 -1.08 -34.51 -9.35
N LEU A 10 -0.70 -35.41 -10.27
CA LEU A 10 -1.22 -35.49 -11.65
C LEU A 10 -2.68 -36.01 -11.75
N LYS A 11 -3.54 -35.65 -10.79
CA LYS A 11 -4.99 -35.92 -10.81
C LYS A 11 -5.77 -34.87 -11.61
N ASP A 12 -5.17 -33.71 -11.79
CA ASP A 12 -5.67 -32.58 -12.56
C ASP A 12 -5.17 -32.74 -14.01
N PRO A 13 -6.05 -32.86 -15.03
CA PRO A 13 -5.64 -33.11 -16.41
C PRO A 13 -4.76 -31.99 -16.97
N ASP A 14 -5.08 -30.72 -16.68
CA ASP A 14 -4.34 -29.51 -17.06
C ASP A 14 -2.92 -29.43 -16.46
N VAL A 15 -2.64 -30.31 -15.50
CA VAL A 15 -1.33 -30.51 -14.86
C VAL A 15 -0.67 -31.80 -15.37
N ALA A 16 -1.44 -32.85 -15.67
CA ALA A 16 -0.95 -34.10 -16.21
C ALA A 16 -0.41 -33.97 -17.65
N GLU A 17 -1.03 -33.14 -18.50
CA GLU A 17 -0.57 -32.91 -19.88
C GLU A 17 0.76 -32.14 -19.99
N LEU A 18 1.23 -31.53 -18.89
CA LEU A 18 2.50 -30.80 -18.84
C LEU A 18 3.73 -31.72 -18.75
N PHE A 19 3.52 -33.02 -18.48
CA PHE A 19 4.59 -33.98 -18.24
C PHE A 19 4.45 -35.22 -19.11
N PHE A 20 5.52 -35.58 -19.80
CA PHE A 20 5.64 -36.88 -20.45
C PHE A 20 5.66 -38.01 -19.42
N LYS A 21 4.96 -39.10 -19.74
CA LYS A 21 4.75 -40.28 -18.87
C LYS A 21 5.93 -41.25 -18.86
N GLU A 22 6.94 -40.98 -19.68
CA GLU A 22 8.12 -41.81 -19.86
C GLU A 22 9.13 -41.62 -18.71
N ASP A 23 9.96 -42.63 -18.46
CA ASP A 23 10.92 -42.63 -17.36
C ASP A 23 12.23 -41.93 -17.79
N PRO A 24 12.52 -40.69 -17.35
CA PRO A 24 13.63 -39.89 -17.89
C PRO A 24 15.01 -40.49 -17.59
N GLU A 25 15.11 -41.36 -16.57
CA GLU A 25 16.33 -42.10 -16.24
C GLU A 25 16.68 -43.18 -17.28
N LYS A 26 15.76 -43.49 -18.20
CA LYS A 26 15.98 -44.41 -19.33
C LYS A 26 16.15 -43.68 -20.66
N LEU A 27 15.73 -42.42 -20.73
CA LEU A 27 15.78 -41.59 -21.93
C LEU A 27 17.07 -40.78 -22.02
N PHE A 28 17.65 -40.36 -20.90
CA PHE A 28 18.78 -39.44 -20.87
C PHE A 28 19.99 -40.04 -20.16
N SER A 29 21.14 -40.00 -20.85
CA SER A 29 22.42 -40.57 -20.43
C SER A 29 23.51 -39.51 -20.31
N ASP A 30 24.66 -39.87 -19.71
CA ASP A 30 25.83 -38.98 -19.56
C ASP A 30 25.50 -37.62 -18.89
N LEU A 31 24.82 -37.68 -17.75
CA LEU A 31 24.38 -36.50 -17.01
C LEU A 31 25.57 -35.78 -16.33
N ARG A 32 26.06 -34.70 -16.96
CA ARG A 32 27.17 -33.88 -16.47
C ARG A 32 26.67 -32.50 -16.04
N GLU A 33 26.87 -32.14 -14.76
CA GLU A 33 26.43 -30.85 -14.20
C GLU A 33 27.10 -29.65 -14.91
N ILE A 34 26.30 -28.71 -15.41
CA ILE A 34 26.75 -27.49 -16.12
C ILE A 34 26.36 -26.18 -15.42
N GLY A 35 25.46 -26.25 -14.43
CA GLY A 35 25.10 -25.14 -13.57
C GLY A 35 24.16 -25.57 -12.45
N HIS A 36 24.00 -24.72 -11.44
CA HIS A 36 23.00 -24.90 -10.39
C HIS A 36 22.29 -23.58 -10.08
N GLY A 37 21.06 -23.68 -9.60
CA GLY A 37 20.23 -22.53 -9.24
C GLY A 37 19.29 -22.87 -8.08
N SER A 38 18.18 -22.16 -8.04
CA SER A 38 17.20 -22.19 -6.95
C SER A 38 16.34 -23.45 -6.88
N PHE A 39 15.82 -23.87 -8.04
CA PHE A 39 14.92 -25.01 -8.16
C PHE A 39 15.68 -26.34 -8.21
N GLY A 40 16.96 -26.31 -8.62
CA GLY A 40 17.89 -27.44 -8.60
C GLY A 40 19.07 -27.24 -9.55
N ALA A 41 19.58 -28.33 -10.13
CA ALA A 41 20.77 -28.34 -10.98
C ALA A 41 20.44 -28.58 -12.46
N VAL A 42 21.27 -28.01 -13.33
CA VAL A 42 21.20 -28.14 -14.80
C VAL A 42 22.31 -29.07 -15.26
N TYR A 43 21.95 -30.06 -16.08
CA TYR A 43 22.87 -31.06 -16.61
C TYR A 43 22.92 -30.99 -18.13
N PHE A 44 24.12 -31.11 -18.71
CA PHE A 44 24.31 -31.69 -20.03
C PHE A 44 23.86 -33.15 -19.96
N ALA A 45 23.18 -33.64 -20.99
CA ALA A 45 22.86 -35.05 -21.19
C ALA A 45 22.74 -35.38 -22.68
N ARG A 46 22.71 -36.67 -23.02
CA ARG A 46 22.38 -37.16 -24.36
C ARG A 46 21.08 -37.97 -24.33
N ASP A 47 20.12 -37.63 -25.20
CA ASP A 47 18.92 -38.46 -25.42
C ASP A 47 19.33 -39.76 -26.12
N VAL A 48 18.97 -40.89 -25.53
CA VAL A 48 19.38 -42.24 -25.98
C VAL A 48 18.66 -42.64 -27.29
N ARG A 49 17.54 -42.00 -27.63
CA ARG A 49 16.71 -42.29 -28.81
C ARG A 49 17.22 -41.58 -30.05
N THR A 50 17.51 -40.28 -29.94
CA THR A 50 17.93 -39.41 -31.06
C THR A 50 19.45 -39.24 -31.13
N THR A 51 20.16 -39.59 -30.05
CA THR A 51 21.56 -39.22 -29.80
C THR A 51 21.80 -37.71 -29.67
N GLU A 52 20.76 -36.88 -29.59
CA GLU A 52 20.84 -35.43 -29.45
C GLU A 52 21.41 -35.01 -28.08
N VAL A 53 22.17 -33.92 -28.05
CA VAL A 53 22.69 -33.31 -26.81
C VAL A 53 21.68 -32.29 -26.29
N VAL A 54 21.26 -32.44 -25.05
CA VAL A 54 20.20 -31.63 -24.42
C VAL A 54 20.64 -31.07 -23.06
N ALA A 55 20.01 -29.98 -22.65
CA ALA A 55 20.12 -29.45 -21.29
C ALA A 55 18.92 -29.89 -20.44
N ILE A 56 19.17 -30.39 -19.22
CA ILE A 56 18.13 -30.87 -18.30
C ILE A 56 18.19 -30.10 -16.99
N LYS A 57 17.24 -29.20 -16.75
CA LYS A 57 17.01 -28.51 -15.47
C LYS A 57 16.20 -29.43 -14.56
N LYS A 58 16.86 -30.08 -13.60
CA LYS A 58 16.19 -30.93 -12.58
C LYS A 58 15.71 -30.06 -11.43
N MET A 59 14.40 -30.06 -11.19
CA MET A 59 13.74 -29.19 -10.21
C MET A 59 13.02 -30.02 -9.14
N SER A 60 13.49 -29.97 -7.90
CA SER A 60 12.94 -30.80 -6.81
C SER A 60 11.87 -30.05 -6.00
N TYR A 61 10.65 -30.57 -6.01
CA TYR A 61 9.52 -30.09 -5.21
C TYR A 61 9.37 -30.85 -3.89
N SER A 62 10.47 -31.39 -3.35
CA SER A 62 10.50 -32.02 -2.03
C SER A 62 10.58 -30.99 -0.88
N GLY A 63 10.24 -31.43 0.34
CA GLY A 63 10.41 -30.64 1.58
C GLY A 63 9.29 -29.66 1.93
N LYS A 64 9.60 -28.74 2.87
CA LYS A 64 8.61 -27.82 3.51
C LYS A 64 7.94 -26.83 2.55
N GLN A 65 8.55 -26.52 1.41
CA GLN A 65 8.03 -25.60 0.37
C GLN A 65 7.48 -26.34 -0.86
N SER A 66 7.21 -27.64 -0.74
CA SER A 66 6.81 -28.54 -1.85
C SER A 66 5.70 -28.00 -2.75
N ASN A 67 4.57 -27.56 -2.17
CA ASN A 67 3.45 -26.99 -2.94
C ASN A 67 3.84 -25.75 -3.76
N GLU A 68 4.77 -24.93 -3.29
CA GLU A 68 5.19 -23.73 -4.04
C GLU A 68 6.22 -24.04 -5.11
N LYS A 69 7.25 -24.84 -4.78
CA LYS A 69 8.20 -25.31 -5.80
C LYS A 69 7.49 -26.02 -6.95
N TRP A 70 6.41 -26.75 -6.63
CA TRP A 70 5.51 -27.32 -7.63
C TRP A 70 4.81 -26.23 -8.47
N GLN A 71 4.20 -25.21 -7.86
CA GLN A 71 3.59 -24.11 -8.59
C GLN A 71 4.58 -23.33 -9.47
N ASP A 72 5.84 -23.14 -9.04
CA ASP A 72 6.86 -22.46 -9.85
C ASP A 72 7.34 -23.32 -11.02
N ILE A 73 7.53 -24.64 -10.82
CA ILE A 73 7.75 -25.60 -11.92
C ILE A 73 6.60 -25.55 -12.94
N ILE A 74 5.35 -25.53 -12.47
CA ILE A 74 4.17 -25.47 -13.33
C ILE A 74 4.11 -24.15 -14.11
N LYS A 75 4.45 -23.00 -13.50
CA LYS A 75 4.57 -21.72 -14.21
C LYS A 75 5.65 -21.75 -15.28
N GLU A 76 6.86 -22.23 -14.95
CA GLU A 76 7.97 -22.26 -15.90
C GLU A 76 7.67 -23.19 -17.10
N VAL A 77 7.08 -24.36 -16.86
CA VAL A 77 6.66 -25.26 -17.95
C VAL A 77 5.53 -24.66 -18.78
N LYS A 78 4.48 -24.08 -18.16
CA LYS A 78 3.38 -23.41 -18.91
C LYS A 78 3.83 -22.15 -19.64
N PHE A 79 4.91 -21.51 -19.23
CA PHE A 79 5.55 -20.41 -19.97
C PHE A 79 6.32 -20.95 -21.18
N LEU A 80 7.21 -21.92 -20.95
CA LEU A 80 8.07 -22.51 -21.98
C LEU A 80 7.28 -23.21 -23.10
N GLN A 81 6.13 -23.82 -22.79
CA GLN A 81 5.22 -24.39 -23.78
C GLN A 81 4.56 -23.36 -24.72
N ARG A 82 4.63 -22.06 -24.40
CA ARG A 82 3.98 -20.97 -25.16
C ARG A 82 4.94 -20.12 -25.98
N ILE A 83 6.25 -20.32 -25.84
CA ILE A 83 7.26 -19.54 -26.58
C ILE A 83 7.92 -20.41 -27.66
N GLN A 84 8.00 -19.86 -28.87
CA GLN A 84 8.69 -20.48 -29.99
C GLN A 84 9.36 -19.40 -30.84
N HIS A 85 10.57 -19.03 -30.45
CA HIS A 85 11.35 -17.99 -31.12
C HIS A 85 12.84 -18.39 -31.22
N PRO A 86 13.56 -18.08 -32.31
CA PRO A 86 14.98 -18.46 -32.44
C PRO A 86 15.88 -17.96 -31.30
N ASN A 87 15.52 -16.83 -30.66
CA ASN A 87 16.24 -16.26 -29.52
C ASN A 87 15.66 -16.57 -28.14
N SER A 88 14.72 -17.51 -28.02
CA SER A 88 14.33 -18.14 -26.74
C SER A 88 14.85 -19.57 -26.69
N ILE A 89 15.17 -20.08 -25.50
CA ILE A 89 15.58 -21.48 -25.34
C ILE A 89 14.47 -22.44 -25.80
N GLU A 90 14.80 -23.39 -26.68
CA GLU A 90 13.87 -24.40 -27.18
C GLU A 90 13.47 -25.36 -26.05
N TYR A 91 12.16 -25.45 -25.79
CA TYR A 91 11.58 -26.42 -24.88
C TYR A 91 11.36 -27.76 -25.59
N LYS A 92 12.03 -28.82 -25.11
CA LYS A 92 11.95 -30.19 -25.65
C LYS A 92 11.08 -31.13 -24.80
N GLY A 93 10.54 -30.65 -23.67
CA GLY A 93 9.60 -31.38 -22.83
C GLY A 93 9.86 -31.26 -21.33
N CYS A 94 8.94 -31.77 -20.53
CA CYS A 94 9.14 -31.99 -19.10
C CYS A 94 8.75 -33.42 -18.72
N TYR A 95 9.49 -34.05 -17.83
CA TYR A 95 9.27 -35.42 -17.36
C TYR A 95 9.20 -35.43 -15.84
N LEU A 96 8.48 -36.38 -15.23
CA LEU A 96 8.31 -36.43 -13.77
C LEU A 96 8.88 -37.72 -13.18
N ARG A 97 9.81 -37.61 -12.24
CA ARG A 97 10.40 -38.75 -11.50
C ARG A 97 10.44 -38.47 -10.00
N GLU A 98 9.74 -39.31 -9.24
CA GLU A 98 9.59 -39.21 -7.78
C GLU A 98 9.09 -37.85 -7.29
N HIS A 99 10.00 -36.98 -6.84
CA HIS A 99 9.74 -35.63 -6.35
C HIS A 99 10.55 -34.57 -7.14
N THR A 100 10.90 -34.89 -8.38
CA THR A 100 11.75 -34.06 -9.27
C THR A 100 11.13 -33.97 -10.67
N ALA A 101 10.91 -32.76 -11.14
CA ALA A 101 10.62 -32.48 -12.55
C ALA A 101 11.95 -32.36 -13.32
N TRP A 102 12.01 -32.96 -14.51
CA TRP A 102 13.15 -32.91 -15.43
C TRP A 102 12.73 -32.10 -16.66
N LEU A 103 13.04 -30.81 -16.66
CA LEU A 103 12.76 -29.89 -17.75
C LEU A 103 13.87 -29.98 -18.79
N VAL A 104 13.56 -30.42 -20.00
CA VAL A 104 14.49 -30.70 -21.09
C VAL A 104 14.42 -29.58 -22.14
N MET A 105 15.58 -29.09 -22.55
CA MET A 105 15.77 -27.96 -23.45
C MET A 105 16.92 -28.22 -24.43
N GLU A 106 17.07 -27.39 -25.46
CA GLU A 106 18.31 -27.39 -26.26
C GLU A 106 19.56 -27.15 -25.40
N TYR A 107 20.71 -27.68 -25.84
CA TYR A 107 21.99 -27.46 -25.17
C TYR A 107 22.72 -26.23 -25.72
N CYS A 108 22.96 -25.26 -24.85
CA CYS A 108 23.85 -24.13 -25.12
C CYS A 108 25.27 -24.40 -24.58
N LEU A 109 26.27 -23.87 -25.28
CA LEU A 109 27.69 -23.93 -24.90
C LEU A 109 27.93 -23.37 -23.49
N GLY A 110 27.30 -22.22 -23.19
CA GLY A 110 27.39 -21.52 -21.91
C GLY A 110 26.62 -20.20 -21.91
N SER A 111 26.66 -19.49 -20.79
CA SER A 111 26.11 -18.12 -20.65
C SER A 111 27.13 -17.05 -21.05
N ALA A 112 26.68 -15.84 -21.36
CA ALA A 112 27.57 -14.70 -21.57
C ALA A 112 28.40 -14.37 -20.31
N SER A 113 27.85 -14.64 -19.11
CA SER A 113 28.58 -14.57 -17.83
C SER A 113 29.70 -15.62 -17.74
N ASP A 114 29.51 -16.84 -18.26
CA ASP A 114 30.57 -17.84 -18.36
C ASP A 114 31.70 -17.35 -19.29
N VAL A 115 31.38 -16.69 -20.40
CA VAL A 115 32.38 -16.14 -21.33
C VAL A 115 33.21 -15.04 -20.66
N LEU A 116 32.57 -14.11 -19.92
CA LEU A 116 33.27 -13.13 -19.06
C LEU A 116 34.17 -13.80 -18.01
N GLU A 117 33.73 -14.93 -17.44
CA GLU A 117 34.54 -15.68 -16.47
C GLU A 117 35.70 -16.44 -17.12
N VAL A 118 35.62 -16.89 -18.38
CA VAL A 118 36.78 -17.45 -19.09
C VAL A 118 37.83 -16.38 -19.35
N HIS A 119 37.48 -15.28 -20.03
CA HIS A 119 38.46 -14.30 -20.49
C HIS A 119 39.00 -13.37 -19.39
N LYS A 120 38.31 -13.29 -18.23
CA LYS A 120 38.58 -12.32 -17.14
C LYS A 120 38.66 -10.86 -17.60
N LYS A 121 38.06 -10.54 -18.74
CA LYS A 121 38.04 -9.24 -19.41
C LYS A 121 36.61 -8.90 -19.84
N PRO A 122 36.30 -7.62 -20.11
CA PRO A 122 35.11 -7.25 -20.87
C PRO A 122 35.04 -7.96 -22.22
N LEU A 123 33.85 -8.03 -22.81
CA LEU A 123 33.69 -8.41 -24.22
C LEU A 123 33.99 -7.21 -25.14
N GLN A 124 34.27 -7.48 -26.41
CA GLN A 124 34.45 -6.42 -27.40
C GLN A 124 33.09 -5.79 -27.75
N GLU A 125 33.08 -4.51 -28.13
CA GLU A 125 31.82 -3.79 -28.40
C GLU A 125 30.94 -4.46 -29.49
N MET A 126 31.55 -5.05 -30.52
CA MET A 126 30.83 -5.82 -31.55
C MET A 126 30.22 -7.12 -31.01
N GLU A 127 30.88 -7.76 -30.04
CA GLU A 127 30.40 -8.96 -29.35
C GLU A 127 29.22 -8.61 -28.43
N ILE A 128 29.31 -7.49 -27.71
CA ILE A 128 28.19 -6.94 -26.92
C ILE A 128 27.03 -6.60 -27.85
N ALA A 129 27.24 -5.87 -28.95
CA ALA A 129 26.19 -5.53 -29.92
C ALA A 129 25.51 -6.78 -30.52
N ALA A 130 26.26 -7.86 -30.74
CA ALA A 130 25.73 -9.12 -31.24
C ALA A 130 24.87 -9.86 -30.20
N ILE A 131 25.36 -9.96 -28.95
CA ILE A 131 24.61 -10.55 -27.82
C ILE A 131 23.35 -9.73 -27.53
N THR A 132 23.47 -8.41 -27.43
CA THR A 132 22.37 -7.49 -27.14
C THR A 132 21.31 -7.51 -28.24
N HIS A 133 21.69 -7.54 -29.53
CA HIS A 133 20.71 -7.66 -30.63
C HIS A 133 19.91 -8.97 -30.51
N GLY A 134 20.57 -10.12 -30.33
CA GLY A 134 19.87 -11.40 -30.19
C GLY A 134 18.97 -11.48 -28.94
N ALA A 135 19.44 -10.96 -27.79
CA ALA A 135 18.62 -10.87 -26.58
C ALA A 135 17.40 -9.96 -26.78
N LEU A 136 17.56 -8.83 -27.47
CA LEU A 136 16.51 -7.86 -27.75
C LEU A 136 15.46 -8.39 -28.75
N GLN A 137 15.86 -9.18 -29.75
CA GLN A 137 14.93 -9.92 -30.61
C GLN A 137 14.06 -10.88 -29.79
N GLY A 138 14.67 -11.59 -28.82
CA GLY A 138 13.94 -12.41 -27.85
C GLY A 138 12.94 -11.60 -27.01
N LEU A 139 13.34 -10.43 -26.50
CA LEU A 139 12.45 -9.56 -25.71
C LEU A 139 11.30 -8.99 -26.55
N ALA A 140 11.54 -8.55 -27.79
CA ALA A 140 10.49 -8.08 -28.69
C ALA A 140 9.42 -9.15 -28.95
N TYR A 141 9.84 -10.40 -29.14
CA TYR A 141 8.93 -11.53 -29.24
C TYR A 141 8.10 -11.73 -27.96
N LEU A 142 8.71 -11.69 -26.77
CA LEU A 142 7.96 -11.86 -25.50
C LEU A 142 6.97 -10.71 -25.26
N HIS A 143 7.40 -9.46 -25.46
CA HIS A 143 6.58 -8.28 -25.20
C HIS A 143 5.37 -8.19 -26.16
N SER A 144 5.54 -8.55 -27.44
CA SER A 144 4.42 -8.61 -28.40
C SER A 144 3.35 -9.64 -28.03
N HIS A 145 3.69 -10.64 -27.21
CA HIS A 145 2.75 -11.62 -26.64
C HIS A 145 2.26 -11.26 -25.22
N ASN A 146 2.49 -10.01 -24.76
CA ASN A 146 2.22 -9.53 -23.40
C ASN A 146 2.92 -10.34 -22.28
N MET A 147 4.04 -10.99 -22.60
CA MET A 147 4.87 -11.71 -21.65
C MET A 147 6.06 -10.85 -21.18
N ILE A 148 6.55 -11.12 -19.98
CA ILE A 148 7.69 -10.41 -19.38
C ILE A 148 8.66 -11.44 -18.78
N HIS A 149 9.98 -11.32 -19.02
CA HIS A 149 11.01 -12.24 -18.53
C HIS A 149 11.38 -11.99 -17.06
N ARG A 150 11.51 -10.71 -16.67
CA ARG A 150 11.73 -10.20 -15.31
C ARG A 150 13.03 -10.63 -14.62
N ASP A 151 13.99 -11.19 -15.36
CA ASP A 151 15.28 -11.63 -14.81
C ASP A 151 16.41 -11.68 -15.87
N ILE A 152 16.47 -10.65 -16.72
CA ILE A 152 17.53 -10.49 -17.72
C ILE A 152 18.85 -10.10 -17.04
N LYS A 153 19.88 -10.92 -17.28
CA LYS A 153 21.28 -10.77 -16.80
C LYS A 153 22.20 -11.60 -17.69
N ALA A 154 23.52 -11.35 -17.71
CA ALA A 154 24.43 -12.10 -18.60
C ALA A 154 24.51 -13.61 -18.28
N GLY A 155 24.08 -14.04 -17.08
CA GLY A 155 23.93 -15.45 -16.73
C GLY A 155 22.72 -16.15 -17.38
N ASN A 156 21.70 -15.38 -17.76
CA ASN A 156 20.44 -15.86 -18.36
C ASN A 156 20.39 -15.66 -19.89
N VAL A 157 21.43 -15.05 -20.46
CA VAL A 157 21.64 -14.95 -21.92
C VAL A 157 22.68 -16.00 -22.32
N LEU A 158 22.27 -17.00 -23.08
CA LEU A 158 23.08 -18.15 -23.47
C LEU A 158 23.53 -18.07 -24.93
N LEU A 159 24.63 -18.75 -25.24
CA LEU A 159 25.15 -18.93 -26.60
C LEU A 159 25.14 -20.42 -26.95
N THR A 160 24.50 -20.76 -28.07
CA THR A 160 24.64 -22.09 -28.73
C THR A 160 26.01 -22.23 -29.39
N GLU A 161 26.44 -23.45 -29.73
CA GLU A 161 27.69 -23.64 -30.48
C GLU A 161 27.67 -22.94 -31.87
N PRO A 162 26.55 -22.93 -32.63
CA PRO A 162 26.37 -22.09 -33.82
C PRO A 162 26.12 -20.60 -33.54
N GLY A 163 26.43 -20.09 -32.34
CA GLY A 163 26.48 -18.65 -32.05
C GLY A 163 25.13 -17.94 -31.95
N GLN A 164 24.02 -18.66 -32.07
CA GLN A 164 22.70 -18.10 -31.81
C GLN A 164 22.54 -17.79 -30.32
N VAL A 165 22.12 -16.56 -30.03
CA VAL A 165 21.85 -16.03 -28.69
C VAL A 165 20.46 -16.48 -28.22
N LYS A 166 20.35 -17.00 -27.00
CA LYS A 166 19.12 -17.54 -26.40
C LYS A 166 18.82 -16.90 -25.04
N LEU A 167 17.59 -16.42 -24.82
CA LEU A 167 17.06 -16.10 -23.49
C LEU A 167 16.65 -17.38 -22.75
N ALA A 168 16.97 -17.48 -21.45
CA ALA A 168 16.75 -18.67 -20.63
C ALA A 168 16.46 -18.34 -19.14
N ASP A 169 16.05 -19.36 -18.38
CA ASP A 169 15.63 -19.30 -16.96
C ASP A 169 14.37 -18.44 -16.73
N PHE A 170 13.26 -18.90 -17.33
CA PHE A 170 11.93 -18.27 -17.25
C PHE A 170 11.21 -18.48 -15.90
N GLY A 171 11.89 -19.00 -14.87
CA GLY A 171 11.31 -19.23 -13.54
C GLY A 171 10.83 -17.97 -12.80
N SER A 172 11.21 -16.78 -13.26
CA SER A 172 10.69 -15.48 -12.78
C SER A 172 9.67 -14.83 -13.72
N ALA A 173 9.39 -15.40 -14.89
CA ALA A 173 8.63 -14.74 -15.96
C ALA A 173 7.14 -14.53 -15.63
N SER A 174 6.44 -13.77 -16.48
CA SER A 174 5.00 -13.48 -16.39
C SER A 174 4.32 -13.71 -17.74
N ILE A 175 3.20 -14.44 -17.73
CA ILE A 175 2.28 -14.57 -18.88
C ILE A 175 1.21 -13.45 -18.92
N VAL A 176 1.38 -12.41 -18.11
CA VAL A 176 0.49 -11.25 -18.01
C VAL A 176 1.33 -9.98 -17.91
N SER A 177 0.94 -8.96 -18.68
CA SER A 177 1.39 -7.57 -18.59
C SER A 177 0.15 -6.67 -18.53
N PRO A 178 0.08 -5.65 -17.65
CA PRO A 178 1.05 -5.33 -16.60
C PRO A 178 1.11 -6.38 -15.48
N ALA A 179 2.21 -6.38 -14.73
CA ALA A 179 2.42 -7.22 -13.55
C ALA A 179 2.80 -6.38 -12.32
N ASN A 180 2.68 -6.94 -11.11
CA ASN A 180 2.91 -6.24 -9.84
C ASN A 180 3.79 -6.98 -8.82
N SER A 181 4.18 -8.24 -9.09
CA SER A 181 4.90 -9.06 -8.11
C SER A 181 6.39 -8.72 -8.04
N PHE A 182 6.93 -8.49 -6.84
CA PHE A 182 8.35 -8.20 -6.61
C PHE A 182 9.26 -9.45 -6.83
N VAL A 183 9.82 -9.55 -8.03
CA VAL A 183 10.70 -10.65 -8.51
C VAL A 183 11.89 -10.09 -9.32
N GLY A 184 12.86 -10.96 -9.67
CA GLY A 184 14.09 -10.59 -10.39
C GLY A 184 15.34 -10.47 -9.50
N THR A 185 16.50 -10.26 -10.12
CA THR A 185 17.80 -10.04 -9.45
C THR A 185 17.99 -8.58 -9.03
N PRO A 186 18.18 -8.27 -7.72
CA PRO A 186 18.25 -6.90 -7.19
C PRO A 186 19.06 -5.86 -7.99
N TYR A 187 20.27 -6.21 -8.45
CA TYR A 187 21.15 -5.27 -9.16
C TYR A 187 20.71 -4.95 -10.61
N TRP A 188 19.85 -5.78 -11.22
CA TRP A 188 19.32 -5.62 -12.58
C TRP A 188 17.84 -5.17 -12.60
N MET A 189 17.16 -5.10 -11.44
CA MET A 189 15.74 -4.73 -11.35
C MET A 189 15.53 -3.25 -11.73
N ALA A 190 14.43 -2.97 -12.44
CA ALA A 190 14.05 -1.60 -12.81
C ALA A 190 13.43 -0.84 -11.63
N PRO A 191 13.61 0.49 -11.52
CA PRO A 191 13.11 1.29 -10.40
C PRO A 191 11.62 1.08 -10.11
N GLU A 192 10.80 0.99 -11.14
CA GLU A 192 9.35 0.75 -11.03
C GLU A 192 8.99 -0.61 -10.42
N VAL A 193 9.82 -1.65 -10.56
CA VAL A 193 9.58 -2.95 -9.90
C VAL A 193 9.81 -2.84 -8.39
N ILE A 194 10.72 -1.96 -7.98
CA ILE A 194 11.05 -1.68 -6.58
C ILE A 194 9.99 -0.75 -5.96
N LEU A 195 9.51 0.23 -6.73
CA LEU A 195 8.44 1.15 -6.30
C LEU A 195 7.04 0.49 -6.33
N ALA A 196 6.82 -0.54 -7.15
CA ALA A 196 5.59 -1.32 -7.20
C ALA A 196 5.35 -2.24 -5.98
N MET A 197 6.25 -2.23 -4.98
CA MET A 197 6.17 -3.10 -3.80
C MET A 197 4.97 -2.86 -2.86
N ASP A 198 4.17 -1.82 -3.08
CA ASP A 198 2.93 -1.54 -2.33
C ASP A 198 1.68 -1.65 -3.23
N GLU A 199 1.56 -0.81 -4.28
CA GLU A 199 0.33 -0.75 -5.13
C GLU A 199 0.61 -0.65 -6.65
N GLY A 200 1.86 -0.64 -7.08
CA GLY A 200 2.23 -0.33 -8.48
C GLY A 200 2.06 -1.48 -9.48
N GLN A 201 2.04 -1.13 -10.76
CA GLN A 201 2.11 -2.05 -11.90
C GLN A 201 3.30 -1.67 -12.81
N TYR A 202 3.85 -2.64 -13.51
CA TYR A 202 4.93 -2.49 -14.48
C TYR A 202 4.70 -3.38 -15.73
N ASP A 203 5.25 -2.99 -16.87
CA ASP A 203 5.11 -3.66 -18.17
C ASP A 203 6.42 -4.33 -18.63
N GLY A 204 6.53 -4.68 -19.92
CA GLY A 204 7.74 -5.25 -20.52
C GLY A 204 8.98 -4.35 -20.47
N LYS A 205 8.84 -3.03 -20.26
CA LYS A 205 10.00 -2.11 -20.25
C LYS A 205 10.96 -2.37 -19.10
N ILE A 206 10.57 -3.15 -18.08
CA ILE A 206 11.50 -3.56 -17.01
C ILE A 206 12.65 -4.41 -17.54
N ASP A 207 12.41 -5.26 -18.54
CA ASP A 207 13.45 -6.10 -19.15
C ASP A 207 14.40 -5.28 -20.03
N ILE A 208 13.95 -4.12 -20.53
CA ILE A 208 14.81 -3.16 -21.23
C ILE A 208 15.81 -2.51 -20.26
N TRP A 209 15.37 -2.15 -19.05
CA TRP A 209 16.30 -1.68 -18.00
C TRP A 209 17.29 -2.79 -17.61
N SER A 210 16.79 -4.01 -17.38
CA SER A 210 17.64 -5.16 -17.06
C SER A 210 18.63 -5.50 -18.19
N LEU A 211 18.24 -5.31 -19.46
CA LEU A 211 19.14 -5.39 -20.61
C LEU A 211 20.19 -4.26 -20.60
N GLY A 212 19.82 -3.02 -20.25
CA GLY A 212 20.76 -1.91 -20.06
C GLY A 212 21.82 -2.22 -19.01
N ILE A 213 21.40 -2.73 -17.84
CA ILE A 213 22.32 -3.20 -16.79
C ILE A 213 23.18 -4.38 -17.28
N THR A 214 22.60 -5.30 -18.06
CA THR A 214 23.34 -6.41 -18.69
C THR A 214 24.40 -5.92 -19.67
N CYS A 215 24.15 -4.85 -20.41
CA CYS A 215 25.14 -4.25 -21.30
C CYS A 215 26.32 -3.65 -20.53
N ILE A 216 26.06 -3.04 -19.36
CA ILE A 216 27.13 -2.63 -18.42
C ILE A 216 27.86 -3.87 -17.88
N GLU A 217 27.15 -4.94 -17.50
CA GLU A 217 27.76 -6.19 -17.03
C GLU A 217 28.72 -6.80 -18.07
N LEU A 218 28.41 -6.73 -19.36
CA LEU A 218 29.30 -7.21 -20.44
C LEU A 218 30.53 -6.31 -20.68
N ALA A 219 30.43 -5.01 -20.38
CA ALA A 219 31.51 -4.03 -20.52
C ALA A 219 32.39 -3.86 -19.27
N GLU A 220 31.83 -4.04 -18.06
CA GLU A 220 32.52 -3.84 -16.77
C GLU A 220 32.73 -5.16 -16.01
N ARG A 221 32.26 -6.29 -16.57
CA ARG A 221 32.26 -7.66 -16.00
C ARG A 221 31.35 -7.87 -14.79
N LYS A 222 30.62 -6.84 -14.36
CA LYS A 222 29.70 -6.83 -13.21
C LYS A 222 28.61 -5.76 -13.42
N PRO A 223 27.41 -5.92 -12.86
CA PRO A 223 26.45 -4.82 -12.82
C PRO A 223 26.93 -3.72 -11.86
N PRO A 224 26.42 -2.49 -11.99
CA PRO A 224 26.54 -1.44 -10.99
C PRO A 224 26.11 -1.92 -9.60
N LEU A 225 26.65 -1.28 -8.55
CA LEU A 225 26.30 -1.51 -7.14
C LEU A 225 26.61 -2.93 -6.61
N PHE A 226 27.23 -3.83 -7.38
CA PHE A 226 27.55 -5.22 -6.97
C PHE A 226 28.37 -5.33 -5.67
N ASN A 227 29.09 -4.28 -5.28
CA ASN A 227 29.83 -4.22 -4.02
C ASN A 227 28.95 -3.98 -2.77
N MET A 228 27.68 -3.61 -2.96
CA MET A 228 26.71 -3.36 -1.89
C MET A 228 25.86 -4.59 -1.60
N ASN A 229 25.29 -4.66 -0.41
CA ASN A 229 24.25 -5.65 -0.12
C ASN A 229 22.98 -5.39 -0.94
N ALA A 230 22.16 -6.44 -1.13
CA ALA A 230 20.99 -6.39 -2.01
C ALA A 230 19.97 -5.30 -1.63
N MET A 231 19.79 -4.98 -0.34
CA MET A 231 18.82 -3.98 0.09
C MET A 231 19.30 -2.56 -0.21
N SER A 232 20.57 -2.27 0.07
CA SER A 232 21.18 -0.98 -0.26
C SER A 232 21.28 -0.74 -1.77
N ALA A 233 21.45 -1.81 -2.57
CA ALA A 233 21.40 -1.74 -4.04
C ALA A 233 19.99 -1.37 -4.55
N LEU A 234 18.94 -2.02 -4.03
CA LEU A 234 17.54 -1.69 -4.37
C LEU A 234 17.21 -0.22 -4.04
N TYR A 235 17.66 0.27 -2.87
CA TYR A 235 17.53 1.67 -2.49
C TYR A 235 18.23 2.62 -3.48
N HIS A 236 19.48 2.34 -3.85
CA HIS A 236 20.23 3.13 -4.83
C HIS A 236 19.50 3.22 -6.17
N ILE A 237 19.03 2.10 -6.72
CA ILE A 237 18.30 2.05 -7.99
C ILE A 237 17.01 2.88 -7.93
N ALA A 238 16.24 2.73 -6.84
CA ALA A 238 15.00 3.48 -6.67
C ALA A 238 15.24 5.00 -6.54
N GLN A 239 16.26 5.44 -5.79
CA GLN A 239 16.38 6.85 -5.40
C GLN A 239 17.40 7.68 -6.20
N ASN A 240 18.55 7.12 -6.57
CA ASN A 240 19.64 7.87 -7.19
C ASN A 240 19.51 7.93 -8.72
N GLU A 241 20.37 8.69 -9.39
CA GLU A 241 20.44 8.72 -10.86
C GLU A 241 20.79 7.34 -11.44
N SER A 242 20.39 7.09 -12.69
CA SER A 242 20.72 5.87 -13.41
C SER A 242 22.24 5.75 -13.63
N PRO A 243 22.84 4.55 -13.52
CA PRO A 243 24.25 4.37 -13.82
C PRO A 243 24.51 4.59 -15.31
N THR A 244 25.64 5.22 -15.65
CA THR A 244 26.04 5.50 -17.04
C THR A 244 27.34 4.78 -17.36
N LEU A 245 27.45 4.26 -18.58
CA LEU A 245 28.67 3.62 -19.09
C LEU A 245 29.66 4.69 -19.61
N THR A 246 30.97 4.49 -19.45
CA THR A 246 31.97 5.45 -19.95
C THR A 246 32.06 5.53 -21.48
N ASP A 247 31.77 4.42 -22.18
CA ASP A 247 32.31 4.13 -23.52
C ASP A 247 31.34 4.40 -24.69
N TYR A 248 31.78 4.13 -25.93
CA TYR A 248 31.17 4.60 -27.17
C TYR A 248 29.70 4.25 -27.41
N PHE A 249 29.20 3.12 -26.88
CA PHE A 249 27.80 2.73 -27.03
C PHE A 249 26.86 3.26 -25.92
N ARG A 250 27.36 4.14 -25.04
CA ARG A 250 26.63 4.82 -23.96
C ARG A 250 25.19 5.20 -24.32
N ASN A 251 24.94 5.79 -25.49
CA ASN A 251 23.60 6.25 -25.88
C ASN A 251 22.53 5.14 -25.90
N PHE A 252 22.90 3.89 -26.22
CA PHE A 252 21.98 2.74 -26.09
C PHE A 252 21.70 2.41 -24.61
N VAL A 253 22.73 2.46 -23.76
CA VAL A 253 22.63 2.19 -22.32
C VAL A 253 21.79 3.28 -21.63
N ASP A 254 22.08 4.56 -21.90
CA ASP A 254 21.32 5.70 -21.37
C ASP A 254 19.86 5.66 -21.81
N SER A 255 19.57 5.19 -23.04
CA SER A 255 18.19 4.95 -23.50
C SER A 255 17.53 3.81 -22.72
N CYS A 256 18.21 2.67 -22.54
CA CYS A 256 17.69 1.55 -21.75
C CYS A 256 17.48 1.90 -20.26
N LEU A 257 18.28 2.81 -19.71
CA LEU A 257 18.29 3.17 -18.29
C LEU A 257 17.56 4.48 -17.96
N GLN A 258 16.60 4.88 -18.79
CA GLN A 258 15.63 5.90 -18.40
C GLN A 258 14.82 5.40 -17.19
N LYS A 259 14.88 6.12 -16.06
CA LYS A 259 14.23 5.73 -14.80
C LYS A 259 12.70 5.74 -14.89
N PHE A 260 12.16 6.60 -15.74
CA PHE A 260 10.73 6.71 -15.98
C PHE A 260 10.30 5.78 -17.12
N PRO A 261 9.34 4.85 -16.91
CA PRO A 261 8.95 3.88 -17.93
C PRO A 261 8.34 4.52 -19.19
N GLN A 262 7.71 5.69 -19.09
CA GLN A 262 7.20 6.39 -20.28
C GLN A 262 8.32 6.89 -21.19
N ASP A 263 9.46 7.33 -20.62
CA ASP A 263 10.60 7.89 -21.36
C ASP A 263 11.58 6.80 -21.86
N ARG A 264 11.50 5.60 -21.29
CA ARG A 264 12.28 4.42 -21.74
C ARG A 264 11.67 3.86 -23.04
N PRO A 265 12.45 3.66 -24.11
CA PRO A 265 11.94 3.04 -25.33
C PRO A 265 11.56 1.57 -25.10
N ASN A 266 10.69 1.06 -25.95
CA ASN A 266 10.29 -0.34 -25.98
C ASN A 266 11.30 -1.21 -26.77
N SER A 267 11.10 -2.52 -26.76
CA SER A 267 12.00 -3.49 -27.42
C SER A 267 12.11 -3.34 -28.94
N GLU A 268 11.02 -2.98 -29.61
CA GLU A 268 10.94 -2.82 -31.08
C GLU A 268 11.56 -1.49 -31.54
N GLU A 269 11.37 -0.43 -30.76
CA GLU A 269 12.09 0.84 -30.94
C GLU A 269 13.62 0.64 -30.83
N LEU A 270 14.08 -0.12 -29.83
CA LEU A 270 15.51 -0.40 -29.65
C LEU A 270 16.12 -1.33 -30.69
N LEU A 271 15.33 -2.19 -31.37
CA LEU A 271 15.83 -2.96 -32.54
C LEU A 271 16.22 -2.06 -33.71
N ASN A 272 15.74 -0.81 -33.71
CA ASN A 272 16.09 0.22 -34.69
C ASN A 272 17.21 1.15 -34.20
N HIS A 273 17.82 0.90 -33.04
CA HIS A 273 18.89 1.72 -32.51
C HIS A 273 20.23 1.43 -33.22
N ALA A 274 20.96 2.48 -33.58
CA ALA A 274 22.20 2.39 -34.37
C ALA A 274 23.26 1.42 -33.81
N PHE A 275 23.34 1.28 -32.48
CA PHE A 275 24.22 0.30 -31.81
C PHE A 275 23.98 -1.16 -32.24
N VAL A 276 22.72 -1.60 -32.36
CA VAL A 276 22.40 -3.00 -32.71
C VAL A 276 22.30 -3.22 -34.23
N GLN A 277 21.99 -2.16 -34.99
CA GLN A 277 21.96 -2.17 -36.46
C GLN A 277 23.33 -1.95 -37.12
N ARG A 278 24.36 -1.51 -36.39
CA ARG A 278 25.70 -1.31 -36.97
C ARG A 278 26.23 -2.61 -37.59
N GLU A 279 26.69 -2.49 -38.84
CA GLU A 279 27.35 -3.55 -39.59
C GLU A 279 28.51 -4.19 -38.79
N ARG A 280 28.59 -5.52 -38.86
CA ARG A 280 29.53 -6.36 -38.13
C ARG A 280 29.70 -7.69 -38.86
N PRO A 281 30.85 -8.38 -38.78
CA PRO A 281 30.99 -9.71 -39.36
C PRO A 281 30.01 -10.71 -38.74
N ASP A 282 29.37 -11.56 -39.55
CA ASP A 282 28.52 -12.66 -39.05
C ASP A 282 29.31 -13.64 -38.17
N SER A 283 30.63 -13.73 -38.37
CA SER A 283 31.54 -14.56 -37.58
C SER A 283 31.76 -14.06 -36.15
N VAL A 284 31.35 -12.85 -35.76
CA VAL A 284 31.70 -12.26 -34.43
C VAL A 284 31.42 -13.21 -33.25
N LEU A 285 30.30 -13.92 -33.25
CA LEU A 285 29.98 -14.88 -32.19
C LEU A 285 30.67 -16.25 -32.40
N MET A 286 30.98 -16.65 -33.63
CA MET A 286 31.85 -17.82 -33.91
C MET A 286 33.26 -17.60 -33.38
N ASP A 287 33.84 -16.43 -33.66
CA ASP A 287 35.18 -16.06 -33.27
C ASP A 287 35.27 -15.92 -31.74
N LEU A 288 34.25 -15.32 -31.10
CA LEU A 288 34.14 -15.31 -29.64
C LEU A 288 34.08 -16.73 -29.06
N ILE A 289 33.23 -17.60 -29.59
CA ILE A 289 33.09 -19.00 -29.13
C ILE A 289 34.39 -19.78 -29.29
N LEU A 290 35.04 -19.69 -30.46
CA LEU A 290 36.29 -20.37 -30.76
C LEU A 290 37.42 -19.88 -29.84
N ARG A 291 37.58 -18.57 -29.67
CA ARG A 291 38.53 -17.98 -28.71
C ARG A 291 38.24 -18.41 -27.28
N THR A 292 36.97 -18.55 -26.90
CA THR A 292 36.56 -19.02 -25.56
C THR A 292 36.91 -20.48 -25.35
N LYS A 293 36.61 -21.36 -26.32
CA LYS A 293 37.02 -22.77 -26.29
C LYS A 293 38.54 -22.93 -26.19
N VAL A 294 39.32 -22.15 -26.94
CA VAL A 294 40.80 -22.13 -26.84
C VAL A 294 41.24 -21.68 -25.45
N ALA A 295 40.76 -20.53 -24.97
CA ALA A 295 41.12 -20.00 -23.66
C ALA A 295 40.79 -20.97 -22.51
N VAL A 296 39.68 -21.72 -22.58
CA VAL A 296 39.35 -22.76 -21.58
C VAL A 296 40.42 -23.85 -21.53
N ARG A 297 40.98 -24.29 -22.66
CA ARG A 297 42.04 -25.32 -22.70
C ARG A 297 43.38 -24.83 -22.12
N GLU A 298 43.56 -23.51 -21.99
CA GLU A 298 44.76 -22.88 -21.41
C GLU A 298 44.58 -22.48 -19.92
N LEU A 299 43.40 -22.71 -19.32
CA LEU A 299 43.13 -22.39 -17.91
C LEU A 299 43.91 -23.30 -16.93
N ASP A 300 44.19 -22.77 -15.75
CA ASP A 300 44.73 -23.58 -14.65
C ASP A 300 43.76 -24.70 -14.20
N ASN A 301 44.29 -25.74 -13.56
CA ASN A 301 43.53 -26.91 -13.13
C ASN A 301 42.32 -26.63 -12.20
N LEU A 302 42.24 -25.47 -11.54
CA LEU A 302 41.07 -25.08 -10.74
C LEU A 302 40.01 -24.39 -11.60
N GLN A 303 40.43 -23.47 -12.47
CA GLN A 303 39.53 -22.76 -13.37
C GLN A 303 39.01 -23.66 -14.51
N TYR A 304 39.86 -24.51 -15.08
CA TYR A 304 39.47 -25.54 -16.04
C TYR A 304 38.37 -26.45 -15.47
N ARG A 305 38.50 -26.88 -14.20
CA ARG A 305 37.46 -27.71 -13.54
C ARG A 305 36.09 -27.02 -13.43
N LYS A 306 36.03 -25.68 -13.40
CA LYS A 306 34.76 -24.93 -13.47
C LYS A 306 34.28 -24.75 -14.91
N MET A 307 35.17 -24.36 -15.82
CA MET A 307 34.80 -23.93 -17.18
C MET A 307 34.81 -25.05 -18.25
N LYS A 308 35.26 -26.27 -17.93
CA LYS A 308 35.28 -27.42 -18.85
C LYS A 308 33.92 -27.76 -19.48
N LYS A 309 32.80 -27.28 -18.92
CA LYS A 309 31.46 -27.38 -19.52
C LYS A 309 31.39 -26.82 -20.95
N ILE A 310 32.20 -25.81 -21.26
CA ILE A 310 32.35 -25.21 -22.60
C ILE A 310 32.90 -26.22 -23.64
N LEU A 311 33.49 -27.34 -23.20
CA LEU A 311 34.11 -28.36 -24.06
C LEU A 311 33.34 -29.70 -24.08
N PHE A 312 32.18 -29.79 -23.41
CA PHE A 312 31.50 -31.08 -23.16
C PHE A 312 31.00 -31.79 -24.42
N GLN A 313 30.71 -31.05 -25.48
CA GLN A 313 30.21 -31.54 -26.77
C GLN A 313 31.34 -32.09 -27.67
N GLU A 314 32.57 -31.56 -27.56
CA GLU A 314 33.71 -31.97 -28.39
C GLU A 314 34.28 -33.34 -27.97
N ALA A 315 34.09 -33.71 -26.70
CA ALA A 315 34.76 -34.84 -26.04
C ALA A 315 34.47 -36.23 -26.63
N HIS A 316 33.59 -36.35 -27.63
CA HIS A 316 33.27 -37.63 -28.27
C HIS A 316 33.25 -37.60 -29.81
N ASN A 317 33.65 -36.49 -30.45
CA ASN A 317 33.72 -36.37 -31.92
C ASN A 317 35.03 -36.90 -32.54
N GLY A 318 35.89 -37.55 -31.75
CA GLY A 318 36.97 -38.39 -32.28
C GLY A 318 36.42 -39.70 -32.85
N PRO A 319 37.08 -40.33 -33.84
CA PRO A 319 36.64 -41.61 -34.38
C PRO A 319 36.62 -42.68 -33.29
N ALA A 320 35.59 -43.52 -33.28
CA ALA A 320 35.40 -44.56 -32.28
C ALA A 320 36.46 -45.68 -32.43
N ALA A 321 37.56 -45.56 -31.68
CA ALA A 321 38.41 -46.69 -31.34
C ALA A 321 37.80 -47.46 -30.16
N GLU A 322 37.97 -48.78 -30.16
CA GLU A 322 37.30 -49.68 -29.23
C GLU A 322 37.81 -49.52 -27.78
N ALA A 323 36.94 -49.78 -26.81
CA ALA A 323 37.28 -49.64 -25.40
C ALA A 323 38.20 -50.80 -24.94
N GLN A 324 39.41 -50.44 -24.50
CA GLN A 324 40.17 -51.24 -23.53
C GLN A 324 40.49 -50.38 -22.30
N ASP A 325 40.50 -51.04 -21.15
CA ASP A 325 40.58 -50.45 -19.82
C ASP A 325 42.04 -50.25 -19.39
N GLY A 326 42.38 -49.09 -18.81
CA GLY A 326 43.75 -48.77 -18.38
C GLY A 326 44.07 -47.28 -18.23
N ASP A 327 44.75 -46.91 -17.15
CA ASP A 327 45.22 -45.55 -16.87
C ASP A 327 46.39 -45.10 -17.77
N GLU A 328 46.26 -43.99 -18.51
CA GLU A 328 47.44 -43.27 -19.04
C GLU A 328 47.23 -41.76 -19.29
N GLU A 329 47.24 -40.93 -18.23
CA GLU A 329 47.13 -39.46 -18.33
C GLU A 329 48.45 -38.76 -18.80
N VAL A 330 49.30 -39.42 -19.61
CA VAL A 330 50.62 -38.86 -20.03
C VAL A 330 51.01 -39.23 -21.47
N SER A 331 50.44 -38.55 -22.48
CA SER A 331 51.05 -38.53 -23.84
C SER A 331 50.70 -37.35 -24.77
N LEU A 332 49.53 -36.72 -24.63
CA LEU A 332 49.00 -35.81 -25.67
C LEU A 332 49.83 -34.52 -25.93
N VAL A 333 50.75 -34.15 -25.03
CA VAL A 333 51.55 -32.91 -25.09
C VAL A 333 52.64 -32.94 -26.18
N ARG A 334 52.99 -34.11 -26.74
CA ARG A 334 54.23 -34.26 -27.53
C ARG A 334 54.14 -33.91 -29.03
N PHE A 335 52.94 -33.76 -29.61
CA PHE A 335 52.78 -33.79 -31.07
C PHE A 335 52.73 -32.41 -31.79
N TYR A 336 52.58 -31.30 -31.07
CA TYR A 336 52.40 -29.96 -31.67
C TYR A 336 53.58 -28.99 -31.50
N LEU A 337 54.77 -29.48 -31.09
CA LEU A 337 55.91 -28.64 -30.69
C LEU A 337 57.08 -28.57 -31.71
N LEU A 338 56.83 -28.91 -32.98
CA LEU A 338 57.74 -28.64 -34.11
C LEU A 338 57.15 -27.53 -34.98
N GLY A 339 57.52 -26.25 -34.75
CA GLY A 339 56.79 -25.17 -35.43
C GLY A 339 57.31 -23.72 -35.45
N ARG A 340 58.36 -23.31 -34.69
CA ARG A 340 59.14 -22.08 -34.98
C ARG A 340 60.29 -21.84 -33.99
N THR A 341 61.44 -21.44 -34.51
CA THR A 341 62.57 -20.85 -33.76
C THR A 341 62.54 -19.33 -33.87
N GLY A 342 62.65 -18.60 -32.75
CA GLY A 342 62.74 -17.14 -32.75
C GLY A 342 62.97 -16.55 -31.36
N THR A 343 64.16 -15.99 -31.12
CA THR A 343 64.54 -15.22 -29.93
C THR A 343 64.30 -13.72 -30.18
N VAL A 344 64.23 -12.76 -29.24
CA VAL A 344 64.81 -12.59 -27.89
C VAL A 344 63.89 -11.78 -26.93
N SER A 345 64.27 -11.79 -25.64
CA SER A 345 63.80 -11.05 -24.44
C SER A 345 63.27 -9.59 -24.54
N SER A 346 62.32 -9.26 -23.65
CA SER A 346 62.35 -8.03 -22.80
C SER A 346 61.54 -8.22 -21.50
N VAL A 347 61.41 -7.19 -20.65
CA VAL A 347 61.13 -7.29 -19.19
C VAL A 347 60.00 -6.39 -18.66
N GLY A 348 59.28 -6.87 -17.62
CA GLY A 348 58.36 -6.09 -16.77
C GLY A 348 56.89 -6.12 -17.22
N SER A 349 55.89 -5.94 -16.33
CA SER A 349 55.93 -5.89 -14.85
C SER A 349 54.56 -6.26 -14.26
N ASN A 350 54.51 -7.25 -13.38
CA ASN A 350 53.24 -7.76 -12.81
C ASN A 350 53.00 -7.23 -11.39
N GLN A 351 52.01 -6.35 -11.24
CA GLN A 351 51.23 -6.23 -10.00
C GLN A 351 49.78 -6.59 -10.32
N SER A 352 49.18 -7.51 -9.55
CA SER A 352 47.82 -7.98 -9.80
C SER A 352 47.13 -8.33 -8.49
N ILE A 353 45.94 -7.77 -8.30
CA ILE A 353 45.14 -7.91 -7.08
C ILE A 353 44.49 -9.32 -7.06
N PRO A 354 44.42 -10.02 -5.92
CA PRO A 354 43.82 -11.36 -5.86
C PRO A 354 42.33 -11.34 -6.23
N SER A 355 41.96 -12.01 -7.32
CA SER A 355 40.58 -12.12 -7.76
C SER A 355 39.80 -13.13 -6.92
N MET A 356 38.70 -12.70 -6.30
CA MET A 356 37.67 -13.60 -5.77
C MET A 356 36.53 -13.71 -6.79
N SER A 357 36.28 -14.93 -7.26
CA SER A 357 35.17 -15.28 -8.15
C SER A 357 34.09 -16.06 -7.40
N ILE A 358 32.84 -15.62 -7.52
CA ILE A 358 31.64 -16.37 -7.14
C ILE A 358 30.48 -15.92 -8.02
N SER A 359 29.59 -16.85 -8.34
CA SER A 359 28.54 -16.70 -9.35
C SER A 359 27.30 -15.96 -8.81
N ALA A 360 26.68 -15.11 -9.64
CA ALA A 360 25.40 -14.48 -9.29
C ALA A 360 24.22 -15.37 -9.70
N SER A 361 23.37 -15.77 -8.74
CA SER A 361 22.10 -16.47 -9.01
C SER A 361 21.03 -16.04 -8.00
N SER A 362 19.76 -16.12 -8.40
CA SER A 362 18.72 -15.20 -7.89
C SER A 362 17.44 -15.92 -7.49
N GLN A 363 16.74 -15.40 -6.48
CA GLN A 363 15.51 -16.02 -5.97
C GLN A 363 14.36 -15.02 -5.74
N SER A 364 13.34 -15.15 -6.59
CA SER A 364 11.94 -15.05 -6.18
C SER A 364 11.62 -16.15 -5.16
N SER A 365 10.60 -15.90 -4.34
CA SER A 365 10.37 -16.65 -3.09
C SER A 365 8.89 -16.97 -2.91
N SER A 366 8.60 -18.07 -2.20
CA SER A 366 8.02 -17.94 -0.86
C SER A 366 8.11 -19.20 0.04
N VAL A 367 7.01 -19.59 0.68
CA VAL A 367 6.95 -19.89 2.13
C VAL A 367 5.86 -20.88 2.52
N ASN A 368 6.03 -21.58 3.66
CA ASN A 368 5.11 -21.34 4.78
C ASN A 368 5.61 -21.81 6.16
N SER A 369 4.83 -21.45 7.18
CA SER A 369 4.96 -21.74 8.62
C SER A 369 4.33 -23.08 9.03
N LEU A 370 4.80 -23.62 10.15
CA LEU A 370 4.15 -24.59 11.05
C LEU A 370 4.75 -24.35 12.46
N THR A 371 4.12 -24.68 13.60
CA THR A 371 2.88 -25.46 13.85
C THR A 371 1.90 -24.71 14.76
N ASP A 372 0.63 -25.13 14.70
CA ASP A 372 -0.43 -24.93 15.70
C ASP A 372 -0.88 -26.32 16.20
N ALA A 373 -1.50 -26.41 17.38
CA ALA A 373 -2.02 -27.66 17.97
C ALA A 373 -3.07 -27.43 19.08
N GLY A 374 -4.35 -27.60 18.76
CA GLY A 374 -5.41 -27.93 19.73
C GLY A 374 -5.47 -29.43 20.04
N ASP A 375 -6.35 -29.94 20.91
CA ASP A 375 -7.43 -29.31 21.70
C ASP A 375 -7.55 -30.02 23.07
N ASP A 376 -8.12 -29.38 24.10
CA ASP A 376 -9.44 -29.73 24.67
C ASP A 376 -9.92 -28.71 25.74
N LYS A 377 -11.12 -28.90 26.32
CA LYS A 377 -11.88 -27.96 27.16
C LYS A 377 -11.78 -28.20 28.67
N SER A 378 -11.85 -27.12 29.47
CA SER A 378 -12.76 -27.00 30.64
C SER A 378 -12.79 -25.57 31.22
N GLU A 379 -13.70 -25.30 32.15
CA GLU A 379 -13.94 -23.97 32.78
C GLU A 379 -13.26 -23.80 34.17
N LEU A 380 -13.27 -22.55 34.66
CA LEU A 380 -13.30 -22.06 36.05
C LEU A 380 -12.11 -22.28 37.05
N ASP A 381 -11.46 -21.15 37.35
CA ASP A 381 -11.32 -20.52 38.71
C ASP A 381 -10.22 -20.94 39.73
N MET A 382 -9.95 -20.00 40.66
CA MET A 382 -9.26 -20.07 41.98
C MET A 382 -7.72 -20.19 42.14
N MET A 383 -7.12 -19.06 42.54
CA MET A 383 -6.16 -18.80 43.67
C MET A 383 -4.77 -19.48 43.86
N GLU A 384 -3.79 -18.58 44.16
CA GLU A 384 -2.63 -18.67 45.10
C GLU A 384 -1.46 -19.68 44.91
N GLY A 385 -0.24 -19.34 45.41
CA GLY A 385 0.86 -20.33 45.56
C GLY A 385 2.35 -19.92 45.33
N ASP A 386 2.83 -18.80 45.88
CA ASP A 386 4.22 -18.50 46.36
C ASP A 386 5.52 -19.18 45.81
N HIS A 387 6.50 -18.33 45.48
CA HIS A 387 7.95 -18.35 45.91
C HIS A 387 8.87 -19.58 45.60
N THR A 388 10.23 -19.54 45.50
CA THR A 388 11.34 -18.55 45.58
C THR A 388 12.60 -19.16 44.87
N VAL A 389 13.33 -18.52 43.93
CA VAL A 389 14.49 -17.59 44.06
C VAL A 389 15.92 -18.21 44.20
N MET A 390 16.91 -17.65 43.44
CA MET A 390 18.38 -17.89 43.41
C MET A 390 18.92 -19.25 42.84
N SER A 391 20.21 -19.42 42.47
CA SER A 391 21.13 -18.62 41.59
C SER A 391 22.54 -19.26 41.42
N ASN A 392 23.18 -19.00 40.27
CA ASN A 392 24.64 -18.83 40.00
C ASN A 392 25.70 -20.00 40.02
N SER A 393 26.38 -20.11 38.85
CA SER A 393 27.84 -20.21 38.61
C SER A 393 28.76 -21.35 39.15
N SER A 394 29.12 -22.26 38.23
CA SER A 394 30.48 -22.69 37.80
C SER A 394 31.77 -22.28 38.57
N VAL A 395 32.78 -23.18 38.64
CA VAL A 395 34.23 -23.01 38.21
C VAL A 395 35.19 -24.16 38.66
N ILE A 396 35.91 -24.81 37.71
CA ILE A 396 37.38 -25.14 37.59
C ILE A 396 38.18 -25.57 38.89
N HIS A 397 39.06 -26.61 39.02
CA HIS A 397 39.79 -27.53 38.09
C HIS A 397 40.47 -28.80 38.75
N LEU A 398 40.96 -29.73 37.90
CA LEU A 398 42.20 -30.60 37.98
C LEU A 398 42.38 -31.84 38.93
N LYS A 399 43.43 -32.64 38.62
CA LYS A 399 43.82 -34.00 39.10
C LYS A 399 45.11 -34.02 39.97
N PRO A 400 45.48 -35.16 40.61
CA PRO A 400 46.56 -36.10 40.09
C PRO A 400 46.10 -37.58 39.93
N VAL A 401 46.66 -38.48 39.07
CA VAL A 401 47.94 -39.26 39.03
C VAL A 401 48.04 -40.38 40.11
N GLY A 402 48.43 -41.66 39.88
CA GLY A 402 48.94 -42.44 38.71
C GLY A 402 48.61 -43.97 38.81
N ARG A 403 48.85 -44.84 37.81
CA ARG A 403 50.08 -45.66 37.51
C ARG A 403 50.42 -46.77 38.55
N ASP A 404 50.80 -48.04 38.25
CA ASP A 404 51.06 -48.80 36.99
C ASP A 404 50.87 -50.35 37.20
N ASP A 405 50.73 -51.10 36.08
CA ASP A 405 51.14 -52.50 35.73
C ASP A 405 50.73 -53.83 36.45
N LEU A 406 50.10 -54.71 35.64
CA LEU A 406 50.40 -56.13 35.28
C LEU A 406 50.54 -57.29 36.32
N ARG A 407 49.68 -58.32 36.17
CA ARG A 407 50.08 -59.75 36.19
C ARG A 407 49.08 -60.67 35.44
N ALA A 408 49.47 -61.93 35.18
CA ALA A 408 48.77 -62.89 34.29
C ALA A 408 47.96 -63.98 35.03
N GLY A 409 47.10 -64.71 34.30
CA GLY A 409 46.33 -65.87 34.80
C GLY A 409 46.89 -67.24 34.40
N PRO A 410 46.13 -68.34 34.60
CA PRO A 410 46.06 -69.43 33.62
C PRO A 410 44.64 -70.04 33.44
N ALA A 411 44.53 -71.08 32.60
CA ALA A 411 43.34 -71.91 32.30
C ALA A 411 43.15 -73.05 33.36
N GLU A 412 42.26 -74.05 33.31
CA GLU A 412 41.41 -74.74 32.27
C GLU A 412 40.00 -75.07 32.88
N SER A 413 38.98 -75.71 32.27
CA SER A 413 38.89 -76.87 31.35
C SER A 413 37.44 -77.09 30.79
N GLU A 414 37.26 -78.00 29.80
CA GLU A 414 35.97 -78.41 29.14
C GLU A 414 35.39 -79.73 29.79
N PRO A 415 34.54 -80.66 29.23
CA PRO A 415 34.14 -80.95 27.82
C PRO A 415 32.64 -81.31 27.52
N ASN A 416 32.37 -81.79 26.29
CA ASN A 416 31.26 -82.67 25.78
C ASN A 416 29.97 -82.02 25.20
N SER A 417 29.35 -82.52 24.10
CA SER A 417 29.74 -83.59 23.11
C SER A 417 28.93 -83.51 21.76
N ARG A 418 29.17 -84.45 20.82
CA ARG A 418 28.71 -84.53 19.39
C ARG A 418 28.40 -86.02 19.01
N PRO A 419 27.97 -86.44 17.78
CA PRO A 419 27.53 -85.75 16.54
C PRO A 419 26.05 -86.17 16.20
N PRO A 420 25.59 -86.87 15.10
CA PRO A 420 25.95 -86.96 13.66
C PRO A 420 24.75 -86.97 12.62
N THR A 421 25.09 -87.20 11.33
CA THR A 421 24.32 -87.86 10.21
C THR A 421 23.25 -87.16 9.34
N GLU A 422 23.43 -87.34 8.01
CA GLU A 422 22.49 -87.20 6.87
C GLU A 422 21.84 -88.59 6.53
N PRO A 423 21.07 -88.88 5.42
CA PRO A 423 20.81 -88.13 4.16
C PRO A 423 19.40 -88.25 3.48
N GLN A 424 19.32 -87.78 2.22
CA GLN A 424 18.32 -88.01 1.14
C GLN A 424 17.11 -87.05 0.96
N SER A 425 16.53 -87.09 -0.25
CA SER A 425 15.74 -86.05 -0.94
C SER A 425 14.32 -86.49 -1.35
N PRO A 426 13.37 -85.54 -1.56
CA PRO A 426 12.75 -85.36 -2.90
C PRO A 426 12.44 -83.87 -3.26
N PRO A 427 11.86 -83.54 -4.45
CA PRO A 427 12.02 -82.20 -5.06
C PRO A 427 10.76 -81.30 -5.17
N ALA A 428 10.98 -80.11 -5.75
CA ALA A 428 10.04 -79.20 -6.44
C ALA A 428 8.96 -78.45 -5.62
N HIS A 429 9.19 -77.16 -5.36
CA HIS A 429 8.60 -76.06 -6.16
C HIS A 429 9.21 -74.68 -5.75
N THR A 430 9.18 -73.70 -6.65
CA THR A 430 9.88 -72.41 -6.50
C THR A 430 9.08 -71.33 -5.76
N PRO A 431 9.70 -70.62 -4.79
CA PRO A 431 9.35 -69.22 -4.54
C PRO A 431 10.57 -68.28 -4.39
N ARG A 432 10.48 -67.13 -5.10
CA ARG A 432 11.06 -65.79 -4.80
C ARG A 432 12.44 -65.72 -4.07
N PRO A 433 13.54 -65.34 -4.75
CA PRO A 433 14.72 -64.85 -4.04
C PRO A 433 14.45 -63.51 -3.33
N LYS A 434 15.14 -63.28 -2.22
CA LYS A 434 15.05 -62.04 -1.41
C LYS A 434 15.88 -60.91 -2.05
N GLN A 435 15.58 -59.66 -1.69
CA GLN A 435 16.27 -58.48 -2.21
C GLN A 435 17.78 -58.51 -1.89
N HIS A 436 18.62 -58.59 -2.93
CA HIS A 436 20.04 -58.29 -2.80
C HIS A 436 20.23 -56.77 -2.68
N ARG A 437 20.83 -56.30 -1.58
CA ARG A 437 21.20 -54.89 -1.39
C ARG A 437 22.55 -54.62 -2.06
N ASN A 438 22.56 -54.50 -3.39
CA ASN A 438 23.77 -54.03 -4.09
C ASN A 438 24.02 -52.56 -3.75
N ARG A 439 25.03 -52.32 -2.92
CA ARG A 439 25.45 -51.00 -2.44
C ARG A 439 26.74 -50.60 -3.15
N GLU A 440 26.61 -50.18 -4.39
CA GLU A 440 27.71 -49.57 -5.14
C GLU A 440 27.43 -48.08 -5.31
N HIS A 441 28.02 -47.28 -4.43
CA HIS A 441 28.08 -45.82 -4.57
C HIS A 441 29.49 -45.46 -4.97
N PHE A 442 29.79 -45.51 -6.27
CA PHE A 442 31.03 -44.98 -6.83
C PHE A 442 30.98 -43.43 -6.90
N ALA A 443 30.79 -42.81 -5.73
CA ALA A 443 30.88 -41.37 -5.58
C ALA A 443 32.34 -40.95 -5.77
N THR A 444 32.64 -40.23 -6.85
CA THR A 444 33.98 -39.71 -7.14
C THR A 444 34.49 -38.92 -5.94
N ILE A 445 35.58 -39.38 -5.31
CA ILE A 445 36.05 -38.83 -4.02
C ILE A 445 36.61 -37.42 -4.22
N ARG A 446 35.75 -36.41 -4.08
CA ARG A 446 36.13 -34.99 -4.08
C ARG A 446 36.96 -34.70 -2.84
N THR A 447 38.08 -33.98 -3.00
CA THR A 447 38.94 -33.58 -1.87
C THR A 447 38.11 -32.80 -0.83
N ALA A 448 38.24 -33.15 0.45
CA ALA A 448 37.41 -32.58 1.51
C ALA A 448 37.41 -31.04 1.54
N SER A 449 38.55 -30.41 1.26
CA SER A 449 38.70 -28.95 1.17
C SER A 449 37.84 -28.30 0.08
N LEU A 450 37.58 -29.00 -1.03
CA LEU A 450 36.69 -28.54 -2.10
C LEU A 450 35.23 -28.60 -1.65
N VAL A 451 34.84 -29.70 -0.99
CA VAL A 451 33.49 -29.87 -0.42
C VAL A 451 33.22 -28.82 0.65
N THR A 452 34.14 -28.61 1.61
CA THR A 452 33.99 -27.57 2.65
C THR A 452 33.95 -26.15 2.07
N ARG A 453 34.56 -25.92 0.90
CA ARG A 453 34.50 -24.63 0.19
C ARG A 453 33.16 -24.42 -0.50
N GLN A 454 32.72 -25.38 -1.31
CA GLN A 454 31.41 -25.34 -1.96
C GLN A 454 30.27 -25.25 -0.94
N MET A 455 30.37 -25.96 0.20
CA MET A 455 29.41 -25.83 1.30
C MET A 455 29.38 -24.40 1.87
N LYS A 456 30.52 -23.74 2.10
CA LYS A 456 30.56 -22.36 2.61
C LYS A 456 30.04 -21.32 1.64
N GLU A 457 30.38 -21.46 0.36
CA GLU A 457 29.88 -20.59 -0.70
C GLU A 457 28.35 -20.79 -0.84
N HIS A 458 27.84 -22.02 -0.72
CA HIS A 458 26.40 -22.32 -0.66
C HIS A 458 25.72 -21.83 0.64
N GLU A 459 26.36 -21.93 1.81
CA GLU A 459 25.87 -21.39 3.09
C GLU A 459 25.68 -19.87 3.01
N GLN A 460 26.71 -19.14 2.58
CA GLN A 460 26.67 -17.67 2.47
C GLN A 460 25.52 -17.21 1.56
N ASP A 461 25.35 -17.89 0.43
CA ASP A 461 24.36 -17.60 -0.59
C ASP A 461 22.95 -18.05 -0.16
N SER A 462 22.83 -19.13 0.64
CA SER A 462 21.57 -19.59 1.25
C SER A 462 21.05 -18.67 2.36
N GLU A 463 21.92 -18.27 3.31
CA GLU A 463 21.57 -17.32 4.39
C GLU A 463 21.07 -15.98 3.83
N LEU A 464 21.69 -15.44 2.77
CA LEU A 464 21.26 -14.19 2.12
C LEU A 464 19.87 -14.32 1.49
N ARG A 465 19.58 -15.49 0.89
CA ARG A 465 18.26 -15.81 0.34
C ARG A 465 17.21 -15.98 1.42
N GLU A 466 17.57 -16.52 2.59
CA GLU A 466 16.66 -16.62 3.73
C GLU A 466 16.25 -15.24 4.26
N GLN A 467 17.21 -14.31 4.42
CA GLN A 467 16.93 -12.91 4.76
C GLN A 467 15.99 -12.24 3.74
N MET A 468 16.29 -12.35 2.44
CA MET A 468 15.46 -11.75 1.38
C MET A 468 14.08 -12.42 1.25
N SER A 469 13.96 -13.73 1.49
CA SER A 469 12.69 -14.46 1.53
C SER A 469 11.85 -14.07 2.76
N GLY A 470 12.49 -13.86 3.92
CA GLY A 470 11.87 -13.30 5.12
C GLY A 470 11.33 -11.89 4.89
N TYR A 471 12.13 -11.00 4.29
CA TYR A 471 11.70 -9.64 3.92
C TYR A 471 10.54 -9.64 2.92
N LYS A 472 10.62 -10.46 1.85
CA LYS A 472 9.52 -10.64 0.88
C LYS A 472 8.25 -11.20 1.54
N ARG A 473 8.36 -12.11 2.53
CA ARG A 473 7.22 -12.61 3.33
C ARG A 473 6.58 -11.49 4.15
N MET A 474 7.40 -10.73 4.88
CA MET A 474 6.97 -9.60 5.71
C MET A 474 6.23 -8.54 4.87
N ARG A 475 6.80 -8.10 3.74
CA ARG A 475 6.16 -7.13 2.84
C ARG A 475 4.83 -7.63 2.27
N ARG A 476 4.72 -8.90 1.85
CA ARG A 476 3.43 -9.50 1.44
C ARG A 476 2.43 -9.58 2.60
N GLN A 477 2.90 -9.82 3.82
CA GLN A 477 2.03 -9.77 5.01
C GLN A 477 1.55 -8.34 5.27
N HIS A 478 2.39 -7.31 5.14
CA HIS A 478 2.01 -5.92 5.33
C HIS A 478 0.89 -5.51 4.36
N GLN A 479 1.07 -5.79 3.06
CA GLN A 479 0.06 -5.57 2.02
C GLN A 479 -1.26 -6.30 2.33
N LYS A 480 -1.20 -7.56 2.79
CA LYS A 480 -2.39 -8.32 3.20
C LYS A 480 -3.10 -7.69 4.41
N HIS A 481 -2.38 -7.15 5.40
CA HIS A 481 -3.01 -6.51 6.56
C HIS A 481 -3.71 -5.20 6.18
N LEU A 482 -3.10 -4.37 5.31
CA LEU A 482 -3.72 -3.16 4.79
C LEU A 482 -5.00 -3.49 3.99
N MET A 483 -4.90 -4.39 3.01
CA MET A 483 -6.04 -4.79 2.19
C MET A 483 -7.18 -5.41 3.03
N ALA A 484 -6.85 -6.20 4.07
CA ALA A 484 -7.85 -6.76 4.98
C ALA A 484 -8.52 -5.68 5.85
N LEU A 485 -7.76 -4.68 6.31
CA LEU A 485 -8.27 -3.53 7.05
C LEU A 485 -9.19 -2.68 6.17
N GLU A 486 -8.76 -2.29 4.98
CA GLU A 486 -9.52 -1.44 4.05
C GLU A 486 -10.85 -2.09 3.64
N ASN A 487 -10.87 -3.41 3.37
CA ASN A 487 -12.11 -4.14 3.12
C ASN A 487 -13.04 -4.17 4.35
N LYS A 488 -12.50 -4.28 5.57
CA LYS A 488 -13.29 -4.23 6.81
C LYS A 488 -13.90 -2.84 7.03
N LEU A 489 -13.11 -1.78 6.85
CA LEU A 489 -13.57 -0.39 7.03
C LEU A 489 -14.60 0.00 5.95
N LYS A 490 -14.43 -0.49 4.71
CA LYS A 490 -15.46 -0.35 3.67
C LYS A 490 -16.79 -0.99 4.08
N ALA A 491 -16.76 -2.24 4.57
CA ALA A 491 -17.98 -2.91 5.04
C ALA A 491 -18.64 -2.19 6.23
N GLU A 492 -17.85 -1.66 7.17
CA GLU A 492 -18.33 -0.82 8.29
C GLU A 492 -19.01 0.47 7.78
N MET A 493 -18.44 1.12 6.77
CA MET A 493 -19.01 2.33 6.14
C MET A 493 -20.32 2.03 5.40
N ASP A 494 -20.37 0.94 4.63
CA ASP A 494 -21.57 0.50 3.91
C ASP A 494 -22.71 0.11 4.88
N GLU A 495 -22.39 -0.59 5.98
CA GLU A 495 -23.36 -0.90 7.06
C GLU A 495 -23.83 0.38 7.77
N HIS A 496 -22.92 1.32 8.05
CA HIS A 496 -23.25 2.58 8.70
C HIS A 496 -24.22 3.40 7.85
N ARG A 497 -23.94 3.53 6.54
CA ARG A 497 -24.82 4.21 5.60
C ARG A 497 -26.22 3.59 5.57
N LEU A 498 -26.31 2.26 5.41
CA LEU A 498 -27.58 1.54 5.41
C LEU A 498 -28.39 1.74 6.71
N ARG A 499 -27.70 1.91 7.85
CA ARG A 499 -28.32 2.20 9.15
C ARG A 499 -28.93 3.61 9.19
N LEU A 500 -28.22 4.62 8.67
CA LEU A 500 -28.70 6.00 8.57
C LEU A 500 -29.87 6.11 7.59
N ASP A 501 -29.75 5.55 6.38
CA ASP A 501 -30.80 5.56 5.36
C ASP A 501 -32.10 4.93 5.91
N LYS A 502 -32.00 3.85 6.70
CA LYS A 502 -33.13 3.22 7.39
C LYS A 502 -33.74 4.07 8.51
N GLU A 503 -32.94 4.87 9.22
CA GLU A 503 -33.46 5.81 10.23
C GLU A 503 -34.24 6.96 9.57
N LEU A 504 -33.71 7.54 8.49
CA LEU A 504 -34.41 8.58 7.70
C LEU A 504 -35.79 8.08 7.24
N GLU A 505 -35.83 6.88 6.65
CA GLU A 505 -37.05 6.31 6.10
C GLU A 505 -38.09 5.98 7.19
N ASN A 506 -37.65 5.44 8.34
CA ASN A 506 -38.54 5.22 9.48
C ASN A 506 -39.19 6.51 9.99
N GLN A 507 -38.43 7.62 10.08
CA GLN A 507 -38.95 8.91 10.51
C GLN A 507 -39.91 9.53 9.48
N ARG A 508 -39.59 9.44 8.18
CA ARG A 508 -40.50 9.89 7.11
C ARG A 508 -41.85 9.17 7.15
N ASN A 509 -41.84 7.85 7.34
CA ASN A 509 -43.07 7.07 7.51
C ASN A 509 -43.84 7.45 8.78
N SER A 510 -43.16 7.78 9.88
CA SER A 510 -43.78 8.32 11.09
C SER A 510 -44.46 9.68 10.83
N PHE A 511 -43.75 10.62 10.21
CA PHE A 511 -44.26 11.96 9.88
C PHE A 511 -45.46 11.92 8.94
N ALA A 512 -45.45 11.04 7.93
CA ALA A 512 -46.59 10.82 7.03
C ALA A 512 -47.83 10.34 7.80
N GLN A 513 -47.68 9.38 8.71
CA GLN A 513 -48.79 8.90 9.55
C GLN A 513 -49.31 9.98 10.51
N GLU A 514 -48.43 10.83 11.07
CA GLU A 514 -48.87 11.96 11.90
C GLU A 514 -49.68 12.99 11.11
N MET A 515 -49.24 13.34 9.89
CA MET A 515 -49.97 14.27 9.03
C MET A 515 -51.32 13.71 8.59
N GLU A 516 -51.39 12.41 8.26
CA GLU A 516 -52.66 11.77 7.91
C GLU A 516 -53.66 11.76 9.09
N LYS A 517 -53.17 11.53 10.32
CA LYS A 517 -53.97 11.63 11.55
C LYS A 517 -54.45 13.07 11.80
N LEU A 518 -53.60 14.07 11.55
CA LEU A 518 -53.94 15.49 11.69
C LEU A 518 -55.01 15.92 10.69
N ILE A 519 -54.87 15.54 9.41
CA ILE A 519 -55.86 15.83 8.36
C ILE A 519 -57.21 15.18 8.69
N LYS A 520 -57.23 13.92 9.16
CA LYS A 520 -58.46 13.25 9.61
C LYS A 520 -59.11 13.94 10.82
N LYS A 521 -58.31 14.41 11.79
CA LYS A 521 -58.78 15.23 12.93
C LYS A 521 -59.43 16.54 12.44
N HIS A 522 -58.81 17.23 11.48
CA HIS A 522 -59.32 18.48 10.91
C HIS A 522 -60.63 18.28 10.13
N GLN A 523 -60.73 17.23 9.31
CA GLN A 523 -61.95 16.87 8.61
C GLN A 523 -63.11 16.57 9.58
N ALA A 524 -62.84 15.78 10.63
CA ALA A 524 -63.84 15.45 11.65
C ALA A 524 -64.31 16.68 12.45
N ALA A 525 -63.41 17.64 12.73
CA ALA A 525 -63.76 18.90 13.37
C ALA A 525 -64.70 19.74 12.48
N MET A 526 -64.35 19.95 11.21
CA MET A 526 -65.17 20.71 10.26
C MET A 526 -66.56 20.07 10.04
N GLU A 527 -66.65 18.73 10.00
CA GLU A 527 -67.93 18.03 9.87
C GLU A 527 -68.80 18.15 11.14
N LYS A 528 -68.19 18.09 12.32
CA LYS A 528 -68.86 18.29 13.62
C LYS A 528 -69.41 19.72 13.74
N ASP A 529 -68.62 20.72 13.35
CA ASP A 529 -69.04 22.12 13.45
C ASP A 529 -70.15 22.43 12.44
N ALA A 530 -70.07 21.92 11.21
CA ALA A 530 -71.16 22.02 10.23
C ALA A 530 -72.48 21.40 10.73
N LYS A 531 -72.43 20.22 11.38
CA LYS A 531 -73.59 19.59 12.04
C LYS A 531 -74.13 20.44 13.19
N THR A 532 -73.24 21.06 13.97
CA THR A 532 -73.62 21.93 15.10
C THR A 532 -74.32 23.19 14.60
N PHE A 533 -73.73 23.89 13.64
CA PHE A 533 -74.32 25.10 13.03
C PHE A 533 -75.68 24.84 12.37
N SER A 534 -75.87 23.70 11.69
CA SER A 534 -77.18 23.32 11.11
C SER A 534 -78.25 23.08 12.18
N ASN A 535 -77.87 22.58 13.36
CA ASN A 535 -78.79 22.39 14.47
C ASN A 535 -79.12 23.71 15.17
N ASP A 536 -78.15 24.63 15.30
CA ASP A 536 -78.37 25.94 15.91
C ASP A 536 -79.17 26.89 15.00
N GLU A 537 -79.02 26.80 13.67
CA GLU A 537 -79.91 27.50 12.71
C GLU A 537 -81.38 27.12 12.95
N LYS A 538 -81.67 25.82 13.11
CA LYS A 538 -83.03 25.31 13.34
C LYS A 538 -83.60 25.81 14.68
N LYS A 539 -82.80 25.80 15.75
CA LYS A 539 -83.19 26.36 17.06
C LYS A 539 -83.50 27.86 16.97
N PHE A 540 -82.66 28.61 16.25
CA PHE A 540 -82.82 30.05 16.06
C PHE A 540 -84.10 30.39 15.28
N GLN A 541 -84.37 29.67 14.18
CA GLN A 541 -85.63 29.77 13.42
C GLN A 541 -86.86 29.44 14.28
N GLN A 542 -86.81 28.33 15.03
CA GLN A 542 -87.90 27.93 15.93
C GLN A 542 -88.14 28.96 17.05
N HIS A 543 -87.09 29.60 17.57
CA HIS A 543 -87.22 30.65 18.58
C HIS A 543 -87.94 31.88 18.02
N ILE A 544 -87.50 32.40 16.88
CA ILE A 544 -88.13 33.57 16.22
C ILE A 544 -89.59 33.23 15.89
N GLN A 545 -89.88 32.07 15.30
CA GLN A 545 -91.25 31.64 15.00
C GLN A 545 -92.12 31.51 16.27
N SER A 546 -91.56 31.05 17.38
CA SER A 546 -92.25 30.96 18.68
C SER A 546 -92.55 32.34 19.27
N GLN A 547 -91.63 33.30 19.15
CA GLN A 547 -91.86 34.69 19.51
C GLN A 547 -92.95 35.32 18.63
N GLN A 548 -92.83 35.20 17.31
CA GLN A 548 -93.78 35.74 16.34
C GLN A 548 -95.20 35.20 16.54
N LYS A 549 -95.33 33.92 16.91
CA LYS A 549 -96.62 33.32 17.28
C LYS A 549 -97.22 33.91 18.56
N LYS A 550 -96.39 34.27 19.56
CA LYS A 550 -96.87 34.96 20.79
C LYS A 550 -97.32 36.38 20.48
N GLU A 551 -96.55 37.12 19.68
CA GLU A 551 -96.89 38.46 19.20
C GLU A 551 -98.20 38.46 18.42
N LEU A 552 -98.36 37.53 17.46
CA LEU A 552 -99.58 37.37 16.66
C LEU A 552 -100.80 37.04 17.54
N ASN A 553 -100.68 36.13 18.50
CA ASN A 553 -101.75 35.83 19.44
C ASN A 553 -102.15 37.09 20.27
N SER A 554 -101.16 37.83 20.79
CA SER A 554 -101.40 39.04 21.57
C SER A 554 -102.04 40.16 20.73
N PHE A 555 -101.61 40.29 19.47
CA PHE A 555 -102.20 41.21 18.50
C PHE A 555 -103.66 40.86 18.19
N LEU A 556 -103.97 39.59 17.95
CA LEU A 556 -105.34 39.11 17.74
C LEU A 556 -106.23 39.30 18.99
N GLU A 557 -105.68 39.18 20.20
CA GLU A 557 -106.38 39.53 21.45
C GLU A 557 -106.55 41.04 21.65
N SER A 558 -105.65 41.87 21.12
CA SER A 558 -105.81 43.33 21.07
C SER A 558 -106.91 43.73 20.09
N GLN A 559 -106.85 43.24 18.85
CA GLN A 559 -107.88 43.42 17.83
C GLN A 559 -109.29 43.02 18.30
N LYS A 560 -109.42 41.90 19.05
CA LYS A 560 -110.72 41.48 19.62
C LYS A 560 -111.27 42.45 20.66
N ARG A 561 -110.41 43.06 21.48
CA ARG A 561 -110.80 44.09 22.47
C ARG A 561 -111.17 45.40 21.79
N GLU A 562 -110.37 45.83 20.83
CA GLU A 562 -110.58 47.04 20.04
C GLU A 562 -111.85 46.95 19.19
N TYR A 563 -112.10 45.80 18.53
CA TYR A 563 -113.36 45.53 17.84
C TYR A 563 -114.56 45.67 18.76
N LYS A 564 -114.48 45.15 20.00
CA LYS A 564 -115.56 45.27 20.97
C LYS A 564 -115.84 46.74 21.31
N LEU A 565 -114.80 47.51 21.61
CA LEU A 565 -114.91 48.94 21.96
C LEU A 565 -115.44 49.77 20.78
N ARG A 566 -114.88 49.61 19.58
CA ARG A 566 -115.34 50.34 18.38
C ARG A 566 -116.76 49.95 17.98
N LYS A 567 -117.17 48.69 18.21
CA LYS A 567 -118.56 48.20 18.03
C LYS A 567 -119.54 48.72 19.09
N GLU A 568 -119.05 49.16 20.25
CA GLU A 568 -119.86 49.84 21.26
C GLU A 568 -120.02 51.33 20.89
N GLN A 569 -118.94 52.02 20.51
CA GLN A 569 -118.98 53.39 19.96
C GLN A 569 -119.85 53.51 18.70
N LEU A 570 -119.75 52.59 17.73
CA LEU A 570 -120.59 52.55 16.52
C LEU A 570 -122.09 52.30 16.80
N LYS A 571 -122.48 51.95 18.04
CA LYS A 571 -123.88 51.96 18.48
C LYS A 571 -124.29 53.31 19.06
N GLU A 572 -123.38 53.99 19.76
CA GLU A 572 -123.61 55.32 20.33
C GLU A 572 -123.71 56.38 19.21
N GLU A 573 -122.75 56.39 18.27
CA GLU A 573 -122.75 57.24 17.05
C GLU A 573 -124.06 57.07 16.22
N LEU A 574 -124.65 55.87 16.26
CA LEU A 574 -125.90 55.52 15.56
C LEU A 574 -127.18 55.94 16.33
N ASN A 575 -127.06 56.20 17.62
CA ASN A 575 -128.15 56.57 18.53
C ASN A 575 -128.41 58.09 18.55
N GLU A 576 -127.38 58.91 18.30
CA GLU A 576 -127.52 60.38 18.19
C GLU A 576 -128.27 60.80 16.91
N ASN A 577 -128.10 60.06 15.81
CA ASN A 577 -128.75 60.34 14.53
C ASN A 577 -130.22 59.87 14.49
N GLN A 578 -131.17 60.71 14.89
CA GLN A 578 -132.60 60.35 14.96
C GLN A 578 -133.36 60.32 13.62
N SER A 579 -132.76 60.74 12.49
CA SER A 579 -133.46 60.95 11.21
C SER A 579 -133.12 59.97 10.07
N THR A 580 -132.27 58.96 10.28
CA THR A 580 -131.83 58.03 9.21
C THR A 580 -132.70 56.76 9.08
N PRO A 581 -133.12 56.35 7.86
CA PRO A 581 -133.94 55.16 7.60
C PRO A 581 -133.34 53.81 8.09
N LYS A 582 -134.22 52.88 8.52
CA LYS A 582 -133.82 51.55 9.03
C LYS A 582 -132.95 50.73 8.07
N LYS A 583 -133.27 50.73 6.76
CA LYS A 583 -132.53 49.94 5.75
C LYS A 583 -131.10 50.46 5.60
N GLU A 584 -130.95 51.77 5.47
CA GLU A 584 -129.65 52.45 5.37
C GLU A 584 -128.83 52.29 6.66
N LYS A 585 -129.43 52.37 7.85
CA LYS A 585 -128.72 52.08 9.11
C LYS A 585 -128.17 50.65 9.17
N GLN A 586 -128.89 49.67 8.61
CA GLN A 586 -128.45 48.28 8.57
C GLN A 586 -127.36 48.03 7.51
N GLU A 587 -127.49 48.63 6.32
CA GLU A 587 -126.45 48.59 5.27
C GLU A 587 -125.18 49.33 5.72
N TRP A 588 -125.31 50.47 6.40
CA TRP A 588 -124.18 51.21 7.00
C TRP A 588 -123.48 50.38 8.08
N LEU A 589 -124.22 49.77 9.02
CA LEU A 589 -123.62 48.87 10.01
C LEU A 589 -122.93 47.67 9.36
N SER A 590 -123.50 47.12 8.30
CA SER A 590 -122.88 46.02 7.57
C SER A 590 -121.60 46.44 6.86
N LYS A 591 -121.59 47.62 6.21
CA LYS A 591 -120.43 48.18 5.51
C LYS A 591 -119.34 48.66 6.47
N GLN A 592 -119.68 49.22 7.63
CA GLN A 592 -118.70 49.56 8.67
C GLN A 592 -118.08 48.30 9.29
N LYS A 593 -118.87 47.25 9.50
CA LYS A 593 -118.35 45.94 9.91
C LYS A 593 -117.39 45.36 8.86
N GLU A 594 -117.77 45.41 7.58
CA GLU A 594 -116.94 44.94 6.46
C GLU A 594 -115.63 45.73 6.33
N ASN A 595 -115.69 47.06 6.32
CA ASN A 595 -114.52 47.94 6.34
C ASN A 595 -113.59 47.64 7.53
N PHE A 596 -114.14 47.44 8.73
CA PHE A 596 -113.34 47.13 9.91
C PHE A 596 -112.72 45.72 9.83
N GLN A 597 -113.44 44.73 9.30
CA GLN A 597 -112.89 43.39 9.06
C GLN A 597 -111.81 43.39 7.96
N HIS A 598 -111.95 44.22 6.92
CA HIS A 598 -110.90 44.45 5.92
C HIS A 598 -109.66 45.08 6.55
N PHE A 599 -109.82 46.16 7.33
CA PHE A 599 -108.71 46.82 8.02
C PHE A 599 -108.01 45.88 9.02
N GLN A 600 -108.76 45.05 9.74
CA GLN A 600 -108.19 44.02 10.63
C GLN A 600 -107.38 42.96 9.87
N ALA A 601 -107.89 42.46 8.74
CA ALA A 601 -107.18 41.50 7.89
C ALA A 601 -105.96 42.12 7.20
N GLU A 602 -106.03 43.40 6.82
CA GLU A 602 -104.93 44.15 6.23
C GLU A 602 -103.80 44.39 7.23
N GLU A 603 -104.11 44.78 8.47
CA GLU A 603 -103.10 44.93 9.52
C GLU A 603 -102.56 43.58 10.04
N GLU A 604 -103.35 42.51 10.07
CA GLU A 604 -102.84 41.15 10.30
C GLU A 604 -101.88 40.72 9.18
N ALA A 605 -102.24 40.97 7.92
CA ALA A 605 -101.38 40.71 6.77
C ALA A 605 -100.10 41.57 6.78
N ASN A 606 -100.17 42.82 7.25
CA ASN A 606 -99.00 43.69 7.42
C ASN A 606 -98.10 43.21 8.56
N LEU A 607 -98.66 42.75 9.69
CA LEU A 607 -97.89 42.13 10.77
C LEU A 607 -97.18 40.85 10.30
N LEU A 608 -97.90 39.94 9.64
CA LEU A 608 -97.34 38.71 9.09
C LEU A 608 -96.26 38.98 8.01
N ARG A 609 -96.41 40.05 7.22
CA ARG A 609 -95.41 40.50 6.24
C ARG A 609 -94.15 41.03 6.94
N ARG A 610 -94.29 41.86 7.97
CA ARG A 610 -93.18 42.37 8.80
C ARG A 610 -92.45 41.21 9.52
N GLN A 611 -93.20 40.28 10.11
CA GLN A 611 -92.63 39.10 10.78
C GLN A 611 -91.86 38.19 9.80
N ARG A 612 -92.39 37.96 8.59
CA ARG A 612 -91.67 37.24 7.54
C ARG A 612 -90.36 37.93 7.17
N GLN A 613 -90.39 39.23 6.87
CA GLN A 613 -89.21 40.02 6.52
C GLN A 613 -88.16 40.03 7.64
N TYR A 614 -88.59 40.10 8.91
CA TYR A 614 -87.70 40.02 10.07
C TYR A 614 -87.04 38.64 10.19
N LEU A 615 -87.81 37.55 10.07
CA LEU A 615 -87.29 36.18 10.12
C LEU A 615 -86.26 35.93 9.00
N GLU A 616 -86.56 36.38 7.78
CA GLU A 616 -85.67 36.21 6.62
C GLU A 616 -84.38 37.02 6.78
N LEU A 617 -84.46 38.27 7.27
CA LEU A 617 -83.30 39.12 7.57
C LEU A 617 -82.41 38.53 8.68
N GLU A 618 -83.00 38.12 9.81
CA GLU A 618 -82.24 37.54 10.93
C GLU A 618 -81.64 36.18 10.56
N CYS A 619 -82.32 35.36 9.76
CA CYS A 619 -81.73 34.15 9.19
C CYS A 619 -80.52 34.47 8.30
N ARG A 620 -80.55 35.57 7.52
CA ARG A 620 -79.42 35.98 6.68
C ARG A 620 -78.25 36.53 7.52
N ARG A 621 -78.52 37.35 8.55
CA ARG A 621 -77.52 37.80 9.54
C ARG A 621 -76.86 36.61 10.26
N PHE A 622 -77.66 35.63 10.70
CA PHE A 622 -77.18 34.42 11.35
C PHE A 622 -76.25 33.62 10.42
N LYS A 623 -76.67 33.38 9.16
CA LYS A 623 -75.84 32.69 8.16
C LYS A 623 -74.52 33.41 7.88
N ARG A 624 -74.52 34.75 7.81
CA ARG A 624 -73.30 35.56 7.65
C ARG A 624 -72.33 35.38 8.83
N ARG A 625 -72.84 35.38 10.08
CA ARG A 625 -72.05 35.09 11.29
C ARG A 625 -71.44 33.69 11.26
N ILE A 626 -72.22 32.68 10.89
CA ILE A 626 -71.76 31.28 10.81
C ILE A 626 -70.69 31.10 9.73
N LEU A 627 -70.82 31.76 8.57
CA LEU A 627 -69.81 31.75 7.52
C LEU A 627 -68.45 32.27 8.03
N ILE A 628 -68.46 33.43 8.71
CA ILE A 628 -67.25 34.02 9.31
C ILE A 628 -66.67 33.13 10.41
N ALA A 629 -67.52 32.52 11.26
CA ALA A 629 -67.07 31.58 12.29
C ALA A 629 -66.38 30.34 11.69
N ARG A 630 -66.95 29.75 10.62
CA ARG A 630 -66.33 28.67 9.84
C ARG A 630 -65.00 29.12 9.24
N HIS A 631 -64.91 30.32 8.68
CA HIS A 631 -63.69 30.87 8.09
C HIS A 631 -62.56 31.02 9.12
N ASN A 632 -62.86 31.45 10.33
CA ASN A 632 -61.88 31.53 11.43
C ASN A 632 -61.34 30.14 11.81
N VAL A 633 -62.22 29.16 12.05
CA VAL A 633 -61.82 27.76 12.35
C VAL A 633 -60.95 27.20 11.21
N GLU A 634 -61.35 27.42 9.96
CA GLU A 634 -60.62 26.97 8.77
C GLU A 634 -59.21 27.59 8.69
N GLN A 635 -59.03 28.85 9.09
CA GLN A 635 -57.69 29.45 9.22
C GLN A 635 -56.86 28.83 10.35
N ASP A 636 -57.46 28.52 11.50
CA ASP A 636 -56.74 27.93 12.63
C ASP A 636 -56.30 26.48 12.37
N LEU A 637 -57.12 25.69 11.67
CA LEU A 637 -56.73 24.36 11.21
C LEU A 637 -55.57 24.43 10.20
N VAL A 638 -55.60 25.38 9.26
CA VAL A 638 -54.48 25.59 8.31
C VAL A 638 -53.22 26.12 9.01
N ARG A 639 -53.35 26.92 10.08
CA ARG A 639 -52.21 27.29 10.96
C ARG A 639 -51.63 26.07 11.68
N GLU A 640 -52.46 25.17 12.20
CA GLU A 640 -52.01 23.91 12.82
C GLU A 640 -51.30 23.00 11.80
N GLU A 641 -51.84 22.84 10.58
CA GLU A 641 -51.22 22.04 9.51
C GLU A 641 -49.85 22.61 9.12
N LEU A 642 -49.76 23.92 8.81
CA LEU A 642 -48.52 24.56 8.37
C LEU A 642 -47.45 24.59 9.46
N ASN A 643 -47.84 24.75 10.73
CA ASN A 643 -46.91 24.63 11.85
C ASN A 643 -46.42 23.19 12.05
N LYS A 644 -47.28 22.17 11.88
CA LYS A 644 -46.86 20.77 11.99
C LYS A 644 -45.87 20.41 10.87
N ARG A 645 -46.12 20.83 9.62
CA ARG A 645 -45.17 20.66 8.51
C ARG A 645 -43.82 21.30 8.79
N GLN A 646 -43.81 22.53 9.33
CA GLN A 646 -42.58 23.20 9.77
C GLN A 646 -41.78 22.31 10.73
N THR A 647 -42.38 21.89 11.85
CA THR A 647 -41.69 21.06 12.85
C THR A 647 -41.17 19.73 12.29
N GLN A 648 -41.84 19.14 11.29
CA GLN A 648 -41.37 17.92 10.65
C GLN A 648 -40.17 18.16 9.73
N LYS A 649 -40.13 19.29 9.02
CA LYS A 649 -38.97 19.70 8.22
C LYS A 649 -37.77 20.06 9.09
N ASP A 650 -37.98 20.84 10.14
CA ASP A 650 -36.94 21.19 11.12
C ASP A 650 -36.28 19.92 11.70
N LEU A 651 -37.09 18.89 12.00
CA LEU A 651 -36.61 17.60 12.51
C LEU A 651 -35.91 16.74 11.44
N GLU A 652 -36.37 16.75 10.18
CA GLU A 652 -35.68 16.07 9.07
C GLU A 652 -34.30 16.71 8.83
N HIS A 653 -34.21 18.04 8.81
CA HIS A 653 -32.97 18.78 8.63
C HIS A 653 -31.98 18.57 9.79
N ALA A 654 -32.46 18.63 11.04
CA ALA A 654 -31.64 18.33 12.22
C ALA A 654 -31.15 16.87 12.26
N MET A 655 -31.94 15.93 11.73
CA MET A 655 -31.50 14.53 11.56
C MET A 655 -30.43 14.38 10.48
N LEU A 656 -30.59 15.02 9.32
CA LEU A 656 -29.59 15.01 8.24
C LEU A 656 -28.24 15.60 8.68
N LEU A 657 -28.25 16.65 9.51
CA LEU A 657 -27.02 17.21 10.09
C LEU A 657 -26.32 16.22 11.03
N ARG A 658 -27.05 15.58 11.95
CA ARG A 658 -26.49 14.53 12.83
C ARG A 658 -25.98 13.31 12.05
N HIS A 659 -26.64 12.96 10.94
CA HIS A 659 -26.21 11.91 10.02
C HIS A 659 -24.92 12.28 9.30
N HIS A 660 -24.78 13.54 8.87
CA HIS A 660 -23.52 14.06 8.33
C HIS A 660 -22.40 13.99 9.36
N GLU A 661 -22.63 14.45 10.60
CA GLU A 661 -21.64 14.47 11.69
C GLU A 661 -21.19 13.05 12.07
N SER A 662 -22.13 12.12 12.21
CA SER A 662 -21.86 10.71 12.50
C SER A 662 -21.06 10.02 11.39
N MET A 663 -21.36 10.32 10.12
CA MET A 663 -20.59 9.84 8.97
C MET A 663 -19.19 10.47 8.91
N GLN A 664 -19.07 11.78 9.17
CA GLN A 664 -17.80 12.49 9.28
C GLN A 664 -16.88 11.86 10.34
N GLU A 665 -17.40 11.61 11.55
CA GLU A 665 -16.63 10.96 12.60
C GLU A 665 -16.11 9.59 12.17
N LEU A 666 -16.93 8.81 11.46
CA LEU A 666 -16.51 7.51 10.94
C LEU A 666 -15.40 7.65 9.90
N GLU A 667 -15.54 8.54 8.91
CA GLU A 667 -14.51 8.78 7.89
C GLU A 667 -13.17 9.19 8.52
N PHE A 668 -13.17 10.12 9.48
CA PHE A 668 -11.96 10.50 10.21
C PHE A 668 -11.39 9.35 11.05
N ARG A 669 -12.24 8.55 11.71
CA ARG A 669 -11.81 7.36 12.49
C ARG A 669 -11.16 6.31 11.59
N GLN A 670 -11.71 6.08 10.40
CA GLN A 670 -11.21 5.12 9.42
C GLN A 670 -9.87 5.55 8.84
N VAL A 671 -9.73 6.80 8.38
CA VAL A 671 -8.45 7.34 7.90
C VAL A 671 -7.37 7.25 9.00
N ASN A 672 -7.67 7.71 10.22
CA ASN A 672 -6.72 7.58 11.35
C ASN A 672 -6.34 6.12 11.65
N THR A 673 -7.21 5.15 11.41
CA THR A 673 -6.91 3.73 11.62
C THR A 673 -5.98 3.18 10.53
N ILE A 674 -6.21 3.55 9.27
CA ILE A 674 -5.32 3.20 8.15
C ILE A 674 -3.94 3.84 8.34
N GLN A 675 -3.88 5.12 8.70
CA GLN A 675 -2.61 5.85 8.90
C GLN A 675 -1.79 5.27 10.06
N LYS A 676 -2.43 4.84 11.15
CA LYS A 676 -1.77 4.09 12.24
C LYS A 676 -1.22 2.74 11.76
N MET A 677 -2.02 1.95 11.04
CA MET A 677 -1.58 0.66 10.49
C MET A 677 -0.37 0.84 9.55
N ARG A 678 -0.42 1.79 8.61
CA ARG A 678 0.72 2.13 7.73
C ARG A 678 1.97 2.49 8.53
N ALA A 679 1.86 3.34 9.55
CA ALA A 679 2.99 3.72 10.41
C ALA A 679 3.58 2.54 11.22
N GLU A 680 2.74 1.64 11.74
CA GLU A 680 3.19 0.43 12.45
C GLU A 680 3.93 -0.55 11.54
N LEU A 681 3.40 -0.77 10.33
CA LEU A 681 4.01 -1.64 9.32
C LEU A 681 5.34 -1.06 8.82
N ILE A 682 5.43 0.25 8.60
CA ILE A 682 6.70 0.93 8.25
C ILE A 682 7.71 0.80 9.39
N ARG A 683 7.30 0.94 10.67
CA ARG A 683 8.17 0.73 11.83
C ARG A 683 8.72 -0.70 11.90
N LEU A 684 7.88 -1.71 11.61
CA LEU A 684 8.28 -3.11 11.59
C LEU A 684 9.22 -3.44 10.41
N GLN A 685 8.98 -2.83 9.24
CA GLN A 685 9.90 -2.90 8.11
C GLN A 685 11.27 -2.31 8.47
N HIS A 686 11.31 -1.07 8.99
CA HIS A 686 12.56 -0.39 9.34
C HIS A 686 13.39 -1.20 10.36
N GLN A 687 12.73 -1.79 11.36
CA GLN A 687 13.37 -2.68 12.33
C GLN A 687 13.95 -3.94 11.69
N THR A 688 13.26 -4.52 10.68
CA THR A 688 13.72 -5.71 9.96
C THR A 688 14.96 -5.41 9.11
N GLU A 689 14.95 -4.27 8.41
CA GLU A 689 16.08 -3.80 7.59
C GLU A 689 17.32 -3.53 8.44
N LEU A 690 17.14 -2.87 9.59
CA LEU A 690 18.23 -2.61 10.54
C LEU A 690 18.85 -3.92 11.07
N THR A 691 18.03 -4.92 11.41
CA THR A 691 18.52 -6.24 11.81
C THR A 691 19.31 -6.92 10.68
N ASN A 692 18.79 -6.90 9.45
CA ASN A 692 19.48 -7.47 8.28
C ASN A 692 20.84 -6.79 8.02
N GLN A 693 20.92 -5.46 8.10
CA GLN A 693 22.18 -4.72 7.95
C GLN A 693 23.17 -5.05 9.08
N GLN A 694 22.71 -5.19 10.33
CA GLN A 694 23.58 -5.62 11.44
C GLN A 694 24.14 -7.04 11.24
N GLU A 695 23.34 -7.97 10.69
CA GLU A 695 23.81 -9.32 10.36
C GLU A 695 24.80 -9.34 9.19
N TYR A 696 24.56 -8.53 8.16
CA TYR A 696 25.49 -8.31 7.06
C TYR A 696 26.82 -7.72 7.57
N ASN A 697 26.78 -6.67 8.39
CA ASN A 697 28.00 -6.09 9.00
C ASN A 697 28.78 -7.16 9.80
N LYS A 698 28.10 -7.94 10.65
CA LYS A 698 28.68 -9.08 11.38
C LYS A 698 29.20 -10.20 10.46
N ARG A 699 28.65 -10.38 9.25
CA ARG A 699 29.16 -11.33 8.24
C ARG A 699 30.45 -10.80 7.61
N ARG A 700 30.46 -9.55 7.14
CA ARG A 700 31.63 -8.94 6.48
C ARG A 700 32.85 -8.90 7.41
N GLU A 701 32.65 -8.60 8.69
CA GLU A 701 33.70 -8.75 9.70
C GLU A 701 34.22 -10.19 9.83
N ARG A 702 33.33 -11.20 9.90
CA ARG A 702 33.72 -12.62 9.97
C ARG A 702 34.51 -13.06 8.74
N GLU A 703 34.16 -12.57 7.55
CA GLU A 703 34.88 -12.83 6.30
C GLU A 703 36.29 -12.22 6.32
N LEU A 704 36.43 -10.97 6.76
CA LEU A 704 37.73 -10.32 6.85
C LEU A 704 38.63 -11.00 7.89
N ARG A 705 38.12 -11.30 9.08
CA ARG A 705 38.85 -12.07 10.12
C ARG A 705 39.29 -13.45 9.61
N ARG A 706 38.45 -14.14 8.82
CA ARG A 706 38.81 -15.43 8.17
C ARG A 706 39.94 -15.25 7.14
N LYS A 707 39.93 -14.17 6.35
CA LYS A 707 41.01 -13.83 5.40
C LYS A 707 42.33 -13.60 6.14
N HIS A 708 42.31 -12.78 7.20
CA HIS A 708 43.49 -12.47 8.01
C HIS A 708 44.13 -13.70 8.65
N VAL A 709 43.32 -14.59 9.25
CA VAL A 709 43.79 -15.89 9.78
C VAL A 709 44.41 -16.79 8.69
N MET A 710 43.90 -16.73 7.45
CA MET A 710 44.45 -17.49 6.32
C MET A 710 45.74 -16.88 5.75
N GLU A 711 45.94 -15.56 5.86
CA GLU A 711 47.19 -14.88 5.52
C GLU A 711 48.29 -15.21 6.54
N VAL A 712 48.00 -15.07 7.84
CA VAL A 712 48.92 -15.44 8.93
C VAL A 712 49.32 -16.92 8.84
N ARG A 713 48.39 -17.83 8.48
CA ARG A 713 48.72 -19.26 8.24
C ARG A 713 49.60 -19.52 7.01
N GLN A 714 49.66 -18.60 6.05
CA GLN A 714 50.52 -18.71 4.87
C GLN A 714 51.86 -17.99 5.04
N GLN A 715 51.93 -16.96 5.88
CA GLN A 715 53.11 -16.14 6.12
C GLN A 715 54.38 -16.98 6.40
N PRO A 716 54.40 -18.02 7.27
CA PRO A 716 55.59 -18.86 7.49
C PRO A 716 56.10 -19.60 6.24
N LYS A 717 55.21 -19.93 5.27
CA LYS A 717 55.61 -20.56 4.01
C LYS A 717 56.26 -19.54 3.07
N SER A 718 55.69 -18.34 2.99
CA SER A 718 56.26 -17.23 2.22
C SER A 718 57.63 -16.81 2.75
N LEU A 719 57.74 -16.64 4.08
CA LEU A 719 59.00 -16.29 4.76
C LEU A 719 60.09 -17.34 4.54
N LYS A 720 59.79 -18.64 4.72
CA LYS A 720 60.75 -19.72 4.43
C LYS A 720 61.22 -19.76 2.97
N SER A 721 60.37 -19.39 2.01
CA SER A 721 60.78 -19.28 0.60
C SER A 721 61.75 -18.13 0.37
N LYS A 722 61.56 -16.98 1.03
CA LYS A 722 62.49 -15.84 0.99
C LYS A 722 63.80 -16.14 1.73
N GLU A 723 63.71 -16.74 2.91
CA GLU A 723 64.83 -17.22 3.71
C GLU A 723 65.74 -18.16 2.89
N LEU A 724 65.14 -19.10 2.14
CA LEU A 724 65.88 -20.01 1.23
C LEU A 724 66.55 -19.26 0.06
N GLN A 725 65.92 -18.21 -0.46
CA GLN A 725 66.50 -17.35 -1.52
C GLN A 725 67.70 -16.54 -0.99
N ILE A 726 67.59 -15.97 0.21
CA ILE A 726 68.70 -15.25 0.88
C ILE A 726 69.83 -16.22 1.22
N LYS A 727 69.51 -17.44 1.70
CA LYS A 727 70.49 -18.54 1.90
C LYS A 727 71.25 -18.88 0.62
N LYS A 728 70.57 -18.94 -0.54
CA LYS A 728 71.22 -19.18 -1.84
C LYS A 728 72.16 -18.03 -2.21
N GLN A 729 71.72 -16.78 -2.07
CA GLN A 729 72.55 -15.58 -2.34
C GLN A 729 73.80 -15.55 -1.44
N PHE A 730 73.67 -15.86 -0.15
CA PHE A 730 74.79 -16.00 0.77
C PHE A 730 75.76 -17.12 0.35
N GLN A 731 75.25 -18.31 0.04
CA GLN A 731 76.09 -19.42 -0.44
C GLN A 731 76.86 -19.07 -1.73
N ASP A 732 76.22 -18.41 -2.69
CA ASP A 732 76.86 -18.02 -3.94
C ASP A 732 77.88 -16.88 -3.72
N THR A 733 77.62 -15.95 -2.81
CA THR A 733 78.59 -14.92 -2.36
C THR A 733 79.80 -15.56 -1.69
N CYS A 734 79.61 -16.54 -0.81
CA CYS A 734 80.69 -17.30 -0.16
C CYS A 734 81.51 -18.11 -1.18
N LYS A 735 80.88 -18.67 -2.23
CA LYS A 735 81.58 -19.32 -3.36
C LYS A 735 82.45 -18.30 -4.13
N ILE A 736 81.95 -17.10 -4.39
CA ILE A 736 82.69 -16.03 -5.08
C ILE A 736 83.89 -15.57 -4.25
N GLN A 737 83.68 -15.25 -2.97
CA GLN A 737 84.75 -14.90 -2.01
C GLN A 737 85.81 -16.00 -1.91
N THR A 738 85.39 -17.28 -1.91
CA THR A 738 86.34 -18.41 -1.88
C THR A 738 87.15 -18.55 -3.17
N ARG A 739 86.60 -18.19 -4.34
CA ARG A 739 87.36 -18.12 -5.61
C ARG A 739 88.33 -16.95 -5.61
N GLN A 740 87.87 -15.76 -5.22
CA GLN A 740 88.69 -14.56 -5.10
C GLN A 740 89.85 -14.78 -4.12
N TYR A 741 89.60 -15.41 -2.97
CA TYR A 741 90.61 -15.83 -2.02
C TYR A 741 91.66 -16.76 -2.64
N LYS A 742 91.25 -17.78 -3.41
CA LYS A 742 92.19 -18.68 -4.10
C LYS A 742 93.05 -17.94 -5.12
N ALA A 743 92.46 -17.05 -5.92
CA ALA A 743 93.21 -16.24 -6.89
C ALA A 743 94.21 -15.29 -6.21
N LEU A 744 93.77 -14.54 -5.20
CA LEU A 744 94.61 -13.62 -4.42
C LEU A 744 95.74 -14.36 -3.69
N ARG A 745 95.44 -15.53 -3.11
CA ARG A 745 96.45 -16.40 -2.48
C ARG A 745 97.51 -16.85 -3.48
N ASN A 746 97.13 -17.29 -4.68
CA ASN A 746 98.09 -17.75 -5.68
C ASN A 746 99.00 -16.60 -6.11
N HIS A 747 98.42 -15.45 -6.47
CA HIS A 747 99.15 -14.27 -6.90
C HIS A 747 100.13 -13.75 -5.83
N LEU A 748 99.73 -13.74 -4.55
CA LEU A 748 100.61 -13.37 -3.45
C LEU A 748 101.71 -14.41 -3.17
N LEU A 749 101.50 -15.70 -3.44
CA LEU A 749 102.54 -16.72 -3.31
C LEU A 749 103.55 -16.67 -4.46
N GLU A 750 103.13 -16.24 -5.65
CA GLU A 750 103.99 -15.98 -6.82
C GLU A 750 104.92 -14.77 -6.59
N SER A 751 104.43 -13.72 -5.91
CA SER A 751 105.19 -12.49 -5.66
C SER A 751 106.01 -12.46 -4.35
N THR A 752 105.88 -13.45 -3.46
CA THR A 752 106.49 -13.44 -2.12
C THR A 752 107.63 -14.48 -2.00
N PRO A 753 108.74 -14.20 -1.29
CA PRO A 753 109.78 -15.18 -0.98
C PRO A 753 109.27 -16.40 -0.19
N LYS A 754 109.85 -17.58 -0.47
CA LYS A 754 109.43 -18.87 0.12
C LYS A 754 109.57 -18.95 1.65
N SER A 755 110.42 -18.14 2.27
CA SER A 755 110.53 -18.00 3.73
C SER A 755 109.24 -17.52 4.37
N ASP A 756 108.55 -16.60 3.70
CA ASP A 756 107.48 -15.78 4.29
C ASP A 756 106.10 -16.33 3.96
N HIS A 757 106.02 -17.27 3.01
CA HIS A 757 104.81 -17.99 2.58
C HIS A 757 103.98 -18.50 3.77
N LYS A 758 104.62 -19.01 4.83
CA LYS A 758 103.93 -19.51 6.04
C LYS A 758 103.21 -18.39 6.81
N ALA A 759 103.80 -17.20 6.88
CA ALA A 759 103.20 -16.04 7.54
C ALA A 759 102.07 -15.43 6.69
N VAL A 760 102.29 -15.28 5.38
CA VAL A 760 101.28 -14.79 4.44
C VAL A 760 100.06 -15.72 4.38
N LEU A 761 100.26 -17.04 4.32
CA LEU A 761 99.17 -18.03 4.36
C LEU A 761 98.36 -17.97 5.65
N LYS A 762 99.02 -17.79 6.81
CA LYS A 762 98.33 -17.62 8.10
C LYS A 762 97.46 -16.35 8.08
N ARG A 763 98.05 -15.20 7.75
CA ARG A 763 97.37 -13.89 7.69
C ARG A 763 96.17 -13.92 6.73
N LEU A 764 96.36 -14.48 5.54
CA LEU A 764 95.30 -14.65 4.55
C LEU A 764 94.17 -15.55 5.07
N LYS A 765 94.47 -16.68 5.74
CA LYS A 765 93.44 -17.57 6.30
C LYS A 765 92.67 -16.89 7.44
N GLU A 766 93.33 -16.11 8.28
CA GLU A 766 92.70 -15.32 9.35
C GLU A 766 91.77 -14.24 8.75
N GLU A 767 92.23 -13.53 7.71
CA GLU A 767 91.43 -12.52 7.00
C GLU A 767 90.24 -13.13 6.25
N GLN A 768 90.41 -14.30 5.61
CA GLN A 768 89.32 -15.06 4.99
C GLN A 768 88.26 -15.45 6.02
N THR A 769 88.69 -15.94 7.19
CA THR A 769 87.80 -16.33 8.29
C THR A 769 87.03 -15.11 8.80
N ARG A 770 87.71 -13.97 8.98
CA ARG A 770 87.08 -12.70 9.41
C ARG A 770 86.06 -12.17 8.39
N LYS A 771 86.38 -12.21 7.09
CA LYS A 771 85.48 -11.78 6.01
C LYS A 771 84.25 -12.68 5.90
N LEU A 772 84.40 -14.00 6.09
CA LEU A 772 83.28 -14.94 6.13
C LEU A 772 82.40 -14.77 7.38
N ALA A 773 82.98 -14.43 8.54
CA ALA A 773 82.21 -14.13 9.75
C ALA A 773 81.35 -12.86 9.58
N ILE A 774 81.93 -11.77 9.08
CA ILE A 774 81.19 -10.51 8.81
C ILE A 774 80.06 -10.75 7.79
N LEU A 775 80.31 -11.57 6.75
CA LEU A 775 79.27 -11.96 5.79
C LEU A 775 78.14 -12.78 6.43
N ALA A 776 78.43 -13.62 7.42
CA ALA A 776 77.42 -14.37 8.16
C ALA A 776 76.58 -13.45 9.07
N GLU A 777 77.22 -12.55 9.82
CA GLU A 777 76.55 -11.54 10.65
C GLU A 777 75.62 -10.65 9.81
N GLN A 778 76.06 -10.19 8.63
CA GLN A 778 75.25 -9.41 7.69
C GLN A 778 74.05 -10.20 7.16
N TYR A 779 74.23 -11.50 6.89
CA TYR A 779 73.18 -12.39 6.41
C TYR A 779 72.14 -12.68 7.51
N ASP A 780 72.56 -12.95 8.74
CA ASP A 780 71.66 -13.17 9.88
C ASP A 780 70.93 -11.88 10.26
N HIS A 781 71.58 -10.72 10.19
CA HIS A 781 70.93 -9.42 10.35
C HIS A 781 69.85 -9.21 9.29
N SER A 782 70.16 -9.42 8.00
CA SER A 782 69.22 -9.25 6.90
C SER A 782 68.00 -10.18 7.00
N ILE A 783 68.17 -11.41 7.49
CA ILE A 783 67.03 -12.31 7.74
C ILE A 783 66.17 -11.80 8.90
N ASN A 784 66.77 -11.40 10.03
CA ASN A 784 66.01 -10.91 11.19
C ASN A 784 65.27 -9.59 10.88
N GLU A 785 65.90 -8.68 10.15
CA GLU A 785 65.29 -7.45 9.61
C GLU A 785 64.09 -7.78 8.70
N MET A 786 64.27 -8.70 7.75
CA MET A 786 63.23 -9.13 6.80
C MET A 786 62.05 -9.79 7.50
N LEU A 787 62.30 -10.68 8.48
CA LEU A 787 61.27 -11.34 9.28
C LEU A 787 60.47 -10.34 10.10
N SER A 788 61.14 -9.44 10.83
CA SER A 788 60.50 -8.42 11.66
C SER A 788 59.67 -7.44 10.82
N THR A 789 60.27 -6.89 9.75
CA THR A 789 59.62 -5.95 8.84
C THR A 789 58.41 -6.56 8.12
N GLN A 790 58.47 -7.85 7.74
CA GLN A 790 57.34 -8.54 7.10
C GLN A 790 56.30 -9.09 8.09
N ALA A 791 56.59 -9.11 9.39
CA ALA A 791 55.57 -9.28 10.43
C ALA A 791 54.76 -7.98 10.60
N LEU A 792 55.43 -6.88 10.95
CA LEU A 792 54.81 -5.57 11.19
C LEU A 792 53.95 -5.11 10.00
N ARG A 793 54.47 -5.19 8.76
CA ARG A 793 53.71 -4.83 7.55
C ARG A 793 52.49 -5.71 7.28
N LEU A 794 52.41 -6.92 7.84
CA LEU A 794 51.19 -7.72 7.74
C LEU A 794 50.15 -7.18 8.72
N ASP A 795 50.54 -6.96 9.98
CA ASP A 795 49.64 -6.48 11.04
C ASP A 795 49.08 -5.08 10.71
N GLU A 796 49.95 -4.14 10.28
CA GLU A 796 49.57 -2.81 9.76
C GLU A 796 48.55 -2.90 8.61
N ALA A 797 48.80 -3.78 7.64
CA ALA A 797 47.93 -3.96 6.48
C ALA A 797 46.59 -4.64 6.84
N GLN A 798 46.57 -5.49 7.88
CA GLN A 798 45.35 -6.11 8.38
C GLN A 798 44.51 -5.12 9.21
N GLU A 799 45.15 -4.28 10.03
CA GLU A 799 44.44 -3.19 10.73
C GLU A 799 43.86 -2.17 9.75
N ALA A 800 44.63 -1.70 8.77
CA ALA A 800 44.14 -0.78 7.74
C ALA A 800 42.92 -1.35 6.99
N GLN A 801 42.92 -2.64 6.66
CA GLN A 801 41.75 -3.32 6.09
C GLN A 801 40.55 -3.34 7.04
N CYS A 802 40.76 -3.49 8.37
CA CYS A 802 39.69 -3.43 9.35
C CYS A 802 39.10 -2.02 9.49
N GLN A 803 39.94 -0.98 9.48
CA GLN A 803 39.51 0.41 9.56
C GLN A 803 38.69 0.80 8.31
N VAL A 804 39.18 0.47 7.10
CA VAL A 804 38.44 0.71 5.84
C VAL A 804 37.10 -0.03 5.83
N LEU A 805 37.06 -1.31 6.24
CA LEU A 805 35.80 -2.06 6.28
C LEU A 805 34.81 -1.46 7.29
N ARG A 806 35.26 -1.06 8.49
CA ARG A 806 34.39 -0.39 9.48
C ARG A 806 33.79 0.89 8.93
N MET A 807 34.59 1.72 8.25
CA MET A 807 34.12 2.97 7.65
C MET A 807 33.07 2.72 6.55
N GLN A 808 33.28 1.70 5.70
CA GLN A 808 32.30 1.28 4.69
C GLN A 808 30.98 0.79 5.32
N LEU A 809 31.04 -0.08 6.32
CA LEU A 809 29.85 -0.64 6.99
C LEU A 809 29.09 0.40 7.83
N GLN A 810 29.77 1.44 8.30
CA GLN A 810 29.17 2.61 8.94
C GLN A 810 28.44 3.49 7.90
N GLN A 811 29.08 3.76 6.76
CA GLN A 811 28.49 4.53 5.66
C GLN A 811 27.24 3.84 5.07
N GLU A 812 27.24 2.51 4.92
CA GLU A 812 26.05 1.73 4.55
C GLU A 812 24.90 1.90 5.57
N LEU A 813 25.21 1.93 6.87
CA LEU A 813 24.21 2.08 7.94
C LEU A 813 23.64 3.50 8.02
N GLU A 814 24.47 4.52 7.85
CA GLU A 814 24.03 5.92 7.77
C GLU A 814 23.11 6.17 6.59
N LEU A 815 23.41 5.57 5.44
CA LEU A 815 22.55 5.58 4.25
C LEU A 815 21.18 4.93 4.53
N LEU A 816 21.16 3.79 5.22
CA LEU A 816 19.92 3.11 5.62
C LEU A 816 19.08 3.98 6.57
N ASN A 817 19.70 4.61 7.56
CA ASN A 817 19.00 5.52 8.48
C ASN A 817 18.42 6.74 7.73
N ALA A 818 19.13 7.26 6.73
CA ALA A 818 18.64 8.34 5.87
C ALA A 818 17.44 7.89 5.00
N TYR A 819 17.47 6.68 4.44
CA TYR A 819 16.34 6.08 3.71
C TYR A 819 15.09 5.98 4.57
N GLN A 820 15.21 5.38 5.75
CA GLN A 820 14.09 5.19 6.68
C GLN A 820 13.49 6.52 7.15
N SER A 821 14.34 7.53 7.35
CA SER A 821 13.91 8.91 7.62
C SER A 821 13.14 9.52 6.44
N LYS A 822 13.58 9.27 5.20
CA LYS A 822 12.92 9.75 3.98
C LYS A 822 11.56 9.07 3.75
N ILE A 823 11.44 7.74 3.90
CA ILE A 823 10.16 7.02 3.84
C ILE A 823 9.18 7.63 4.83
N LYS A 824 9.60 7.78 6.10
CA LYS A 824 8.74 8.31 7.16
C LYS A 824 8.22 9.70 6.79
N MET A 825 9.11 10.61 6.39
CA MET A 825 8.73 11.98 6.00
C MET A 825 7.79 12.01 4.78
N GLN A 826 8.00 11.14 3.78
CA GLN A 826 7.10 11.03 2.63
C GLN A 826 5.71 10.48 3.02
N THR A 827 5.67 9.54 3.97
CA THR A 827 4.44 8.95 4.51
C THR A 827 3.66 9.96 5.36
N ASP A 828 4.33 10.67 6.27
CA ASP A 828 3.74 11.73 7.08
C ASP A 828 3.16 12.85 6.17
N ALA A 829 3.89 13.23 5.11
CA ALA A 829 3.44 14.17 4.10
C ALA A 829 2.33 13.64 3.17
N GLN A 830 2.13 12.32 3.08
CA GLN A 830 0.93 11.72 2.46
C GLN A 830 -0.25 11.76 3.44
N HIS A 831 -0.04 11.39 4.70
CA HIS A 831 -1.08 11.39 5.73
C HIS A 831 -1.70 12.78 5.93
N ASP A 832 -0.89 13.84 5.86
CA ASP A 832 -1.35 15.23 5.94
C ASP A 832 -2.08 15.72 4.67
N ARG A 833 -1.85 15.11 3.50
CA ARG A 833 -2.64 15.37 2.28
C ARG A 833 -3.99 14.66 2.37
N GLU A 834 -3.98 13.35 2.63
CA GLU A 834 -5.19 12.54 2.84
C GLU A 834 -6.16 13.17 3.87
N ARG A 835 -5.62 13.74 4.95
CA ARG A 835 -6.41 14.44 5.96
C ARG A 835 -7.05 15.72 5.43
N LYS A 836 -6.30 16.58 4.74
CA LYS A 836 -6.81 17.81 4.12
C LYS A 836 -7.84 17.53 3.02
N ASP A 837 -7.62 16.50 2.22
CA ASP A 837 -8.54 16.08 1.16
C ASP A 837 -9.82 15.48 1.74
N LEU A 838 -9.79 14.89 2.94
CA LEU A 838 -11.00 14.53 3.69
C LEU A 838 -11.68 15.78 4.30
N GLU A 839 -10.94 16.65 4.98
CA GLU A 839 -11.44 17.91 5.56
C GLU A 839 -12.18 18.75 4.52
N GLN A 840 -11.62 18.92 3.32
CA GLN A 840 -12.25 19.63 2.20
C GLN A 840 -13.53 18.94 1.70
N ARG A 841 -13.52 17.61 1.51
CA ARG A 841 -14.71 16.87 1.04
C ARG A 841 -15.84 16.90 2.06
N VAL A 842 -15.53 16.77 3.35
CA VAL A 842 -16.48 16.90 4.45
C VAL A 842 -17.04 18.32 4.51
N SER A 843 -16.19 19.35 4.46
CA SER A 843 -16.60 20.76 4.47
C SER A 843 -17.48 21.14 3.27
N LEU A 844 -17.16 20.65 2.06
CA LEU A 844 -18.00 20.85 0.87
C LEU A 844 -19.35 20.13 1.00
N ARG A 845 -19.36 18.88 1.49
CA ARG A 845 -20.59 18.12 1.78
C ARG A 845 -21.46 18.80 2.85
N ARG A 846 -20.84 19.51 3.80
CA ARG A 846 -21.49 20.26 4.88
C ARG A 846 -22.18 21.50 4.30
N ALA A 847 -21.44 22.33 3.56
CA ALA A 847 -21.96 23.53 2.92
C ALA A 847 -23.10 23.24 1.92
N LEU A 848 -22.98 22.17 1.11
CA LEU A 848 -24.04 21.76 0.18
C LEU A 848 -25.31 21.25 0.89
N LEU A 849 -25.16 20.64 2.07
CA LEU A 849 -26.29 20.24 2.91
C LEU A 849 -26.98 21.46 3.55
N GLU A 850 -26.20 22.40 4.05
CA GLU A 850 -26.70 23.65 4.66
C GLU A 850 -27.42 24.52 3.61
N GLN A 851 -26.86 24.71 2.41
CA GLN A 851 -27.53 25.38 1.29
C GLN A 851 -28.86 24.69 0.94
N LYS A 852 -28.89 23.35 0.85
CA LYS A 852 -30.13 22.62 0.55
C LYS A 852 -31.19 22.79 1.65
N ILE A 853 -30.77 22.87 2.91
CA ILE A 853 -31.67 23.15 4.05
C ILE A 853 -32.27 24.55 3.90
N GLU A 854 -31.46 25.56 3.58
CA GLU A 854 -31.93 26.94 3.33
C GLU A 854 -32.92 27.00 2.15
N GLU A 855 -32.63 26.32 1.03
CA GLU A 855 -33.51 26.24 -0.14
C GLU A 855 -34.86 25.55 0.19
N GLU A 856 -34.85 24.42 0.90
CA GLU A 856 -36.09 23.74 1.33
C GLU A 856 -36.91 24.57 2.32
N MET A 857 -36.25 25.30 3.24
CA MET A 857 -36.91 26.18 4.20
C MET A 857 -37.54 27.39 3.53
N LEU A 858 -36.85 28.01 2.57
CA LEU A 858 -37.38 29.11 1.77
C LEU A 858 -38.58 28.66 0.91
N ALA A 859 -38.50 27.47 0.31
CA ALA A 859 -39.62 26.87 -0.42
C ALA A 859 -40.84 26.63 0.48
N LEU A 860 -40.65 26.11 1.69
CA LEU A 860 -41.72 25.91 2.68
C LEU A 860 -42.33 27.24 3.15
N GLN A 861 -41.52 28.28 3.37
CA GLN A 861 -42.01 29.61 3.74
C GLN A 861 -42.83 30.26 2.60
N ASN A 862 -42.47 30.00 1.34
CA ASN A 862 -43.25 30.40 0.18
C ASN A 862 -44.58 29.63 0.09
N GLU A 863 -44.58 28.30 0.24
CA GLU A 863 -45.81 27.49 0.28
C GLU A 863 -46.74 27.99 1.41
N ARG A 864 -46.20 28.19 2.61
CA ARG A 864 -46.93 28.74 3.77
C ARG A 864 -47.62 30.07 3.44
N SER A 865 -46.92 30.97 2.76
CA SER A 865 -47.41 32.29 2.40
C SER A 865 -48.45 32.25 1.27
N GLU A 866 -48.30 31.36 0.28
CA GLU A 866 -49.27 31.13 -0.78
C GLU A 866 -50.54 30.44 -0.26
N ARG A 867 -50.40 29.42 0.59
CA ARG A 867 -51.52 28.69 1.22
C ARG A 867 -52.42 29.62 2.02
N ILE A 868 -51.83 30.56 2.78
CA ILE A 868 -52.57 31.57 3.56
C ILE A 868 -53.26 32.59 2.63
N ARG A 869 -52.58 33.10 1.59
CA ARG A 869 -53.20 34.02 0.61
C ARG A 869 -54.38 33.36 -0.11
N SER A 870 -54.18 32.17 -0.67
CA SER A 870 -55.22 31.41 -1.39
C SER A 870 -56.45 31.13 -0.52
N LEU A 871 -56.24 30.83 0.77
CA LEU A 871 -57.33 30.69 1.74
C LEU A 871 -58.09 32.01 1.92
N LEU A 872 -57.40 33.11 2.22
CA LEU A 872 -58.02 34.41 2.45
C LEU A 872 -58.76 34.93 1.20
N GLU A 873 -58.19 34.74 0.01
CA GLU A 873 -58.83 35.06 -1.27
C GLU A 873 -60.07 34.22 -1.56
N ARG A 874 -60.10 32.95 -1.15
CA ARG A 874 -61.34 32.13 -1.21
C ARG A 874 -62.37 32.65 -0.21
N GLN A 875 -61.97 32.90 1.03
CA GLN A 875 -62.88 33.35 2.09
C GLN A 875 -63.49 34.73 1.76
N ALA A 876 -62.70 35.65 1.19
CA ALA A 876 -63.19 36.92 0.66
C ALA A 876 -64.23 36.75 -0.44
N ARG A 877 -63.97 35.87 -1.44
CA ARG A 877 -64.94 35.56 -2.51
C ARG A 877 -66.20 34.86 -2.00
N GLU A 878 -66.09 33.99 -0.99
CA GLU A 878 -67.25 33.37 -0.33
C GLU A 878 -68.13 34.43 0.37
N ILE A 879 -67.53 35.44 1.01
CA ILE A 879 -68.25 36.57 1.64
C ILE A 879 -68.87 37.48 0.57
N GLU A 880 -68.12 37.86 -0.47
CA GLU A 880 -68.60 38.72 -1.56
C GLU A 880 -69.79 38.09 -2.30
N ALA A 881 -69.71 36.79 -2.60
CA ALA A 881 -70.81 36.05 -3.21
C ALA A 881 -72.04 35.98 -2.27
N PHE A 882 -71.83 35.76 -0.97
CA PHE A 882 -72.90 35.75 0.02
C PHE A 882 -73.58 37.12 0.15
N ASP A 883 -72.82 38.21 0.20
CA ASP A 883 -73.36 39.57 0.32
C ASP A 883 -74.07 39.99 -0.97
N SER A 884 -73.53 39.63 -2.14
CA SER A 884 -74.16 39.85 -3.45
C SER A 884 -75.50 39.10 -3.59
N GLU A 885 -75.55 37.83 -3.17
CA GLU A 885 -76.82 37.08 -3.10
C GLU A 885 -77.81 37.75 -2.13
N SER A 886 -77.32 38.26 -0.99
CA SER A 886 -78.17 38.95 -0.01
C SER A 886 -78.80 40.21 -0.59
N MET A 887 -78.04 41.02 -1.33
CA MET A 887 -78.58 42.19 -2.03
C MET A 887 -79.60 41.81 -3.12
N ARG A 888 -79.36 40.71 -3.86
CA ARG A 888 -80.33 40.19 -4.85
C ARG A 888 -81.65 39.72 -4.20
N LEU A 889 -81.62 39.33 -2.93
CA LEU A 889 -82.80 38.99 -2.13
C LEU A 889 -83.45 40.23 -1.44
N GLY A 890 -82.95 41.44 -1.70
CA GLY A 890 -83.50 42.70 -1.17
C GLY A 890 -82.91 43.16 0.17
N PHE A 891 -81.87 42.52 0.69
CA PHE A 891 -81.23 42.91 1.95
C PHE A 891 -80.05 43.86 1.72
N ASN A 892 -80.16 45.10 2.19
CA ASN A 892 -79.09 46.10 2.10
C ASN A 892 -77.85 45.70 2.92
N ASN A 893 -76.65 45.81 2.33
CA ASN A 893 -75.39 45.44 2.99
C ASN A 893 -75.13 46.16 4.32
N MET A 894 -75.50 47.44 4.46
CA MET A 894 -75.43 48.13 5.77
C MET A 894 -76.23 47.44 6.87
N VAL A 895 -77.38 46.83 6.55
CA VAL A 895 -78.23 46.16 7.53
C VAL A 895 -77.62 44.81 7.96
N LEU A 896 -76.91 44.13 7.07
CA LEU A 896 -76.20 42.87 7.35
C LEU A 896 -74.88 43.08 8.10
N SER A 897 -74.25 44.24 7.93
CA SER A 897 -73.03 44.65 8.64
C SER A 897 -73.31 45.30 10.00
N ASN A 898 -74.45 45.98 10.18
CA ASN A 898 -74.82 46.63 11.44
C ASN A 898 -75.22 45.61 12.51
N LEU A 899 -74.23 45.18 13.30
CA LEU A 899 -74.41 44.57 14.61
C LEU A 899 -74.87 45.64 15.61
N SER A 900 -76.18 45.72 15.91
CA SER A 900 -76.66 46.58 17.01
C SER A 900 -76.21 46.01 18.36
N PRO A 901 -75.60 46.80 19.26
CA PRO A 901 -75.24 46.36 20.61
C PRO A 901 -76.43 45.91 21.46
N GLU A 902 -77.65 46.34 21.14
CA GLU A 902 -78.84 46.06 21.95
C GLU A 902 -79.27 44.58 21.92
N ALA A 903 -78.78 43.80 20.95
CA ALA A 903 -78.97 42.35 20.89
C ALA A 903 -78.05 41.56 21.84
N PHE A 904 -77.14 42.21 22.59
CA PHE A 904 -76.16 41.52 23.46
C PHE A 904 -76.65 41.27 24.90
N SER A 905 -77.74 41.89 25.36
CA SER A 905 -78.16 41.82 26.78
C SER A 905 -79.19 40.73 27.10
N HIS A 906 -80.00 40.28 26.13
CA HIS A 906 -81.02 39.26 26.36
C HIS A 906 -80.44 37.84 26.26
N SER A 907 -79.91 37.37 27.40
CA SER A 907 -79.42 36.00 27.59
C SER A 907 -80.47 34.95 27.23
N PHE A 908 -80.16 34.14 26.22
CA PHE A 908 -81.01 33.02 25.79
C PHE A 908 -80.99 31.91 26.85
N PRO A 909 -82.13 31.52 27.45
CA PRO A 909 -82.14 30.48 28.48
C PRO A 909 -81.70 29.13 27.89
N GLY A 910 -80.50 28.67 28.29
CA GLY A 910 -79.91 27.40 27.83
C GLY A 910 -78.82 27.50 26.76
N ALA A 911 -78.30 28.68 26.43
CA ALA A 911 -77.09 28.79 25.61
C ALA A 911 -75.84 28.31 26.39
N PRO A 912 -75.00 27.39 25.86
CA PRO A 912 -73.73 27.03 26.50
C PRO A 912 -72.76 28.22 26.55
N GLY A 913 -72.21 28.50 27.73
CA GLY A 913 -71.28 29.60 27.95
C GLY A 913 -69.90 29.38 27.34
N SER A 914 -69.77 29.59 26.03
CA SER A 914 -68.48 29.55 25.30
C SER A 914 -68.29 30.71 24.30
N TRP A 915 -69.26 31.62 24.18
CA TRP A 915 -69.19 32.80 23.31
C TRP A 915 -68.80 34.06 24.10
N ALA A 916 -67.72 33.97 24.88
CA ALA A 916 -67.12 35.09 25.58
C ALA A 916 -65.82 35.50 24.86
N HIS A 917 -65.66 36.79 24.55
CA HIS A 917 -64.39 37.33 24.07
C HIS A 917 -63.34 37.25 25.19
N PRO A 918 -62.13 36.73 24.92
CA PRO A 918 -60.97 37.04 25.74
C PRO A 918 -60.72 38.55 25.72
N GLN A 919 -60.65 39.18 26.88
CA GLN A 919 -60.47 40.61 27.03
C GLN A 919 -59.01 41.00 26.76
N THR A 920 -58.66 41.21 25.49
CA THR A 920 -57.31 41.65 25.09
C THR A 920 -57.04 43.08 25.57
N GLN A 921 -56.32 43.22 26.68
CA GLN A 921 -55.73 44.51 27.07
C GLN A 921 -54.71 44.95 26.01
N HIS A 922 -54.72 46.24 25.66
CA HIS A 922 -53.65 46.84 24.89
C HIS A 922 -52.37 46.91 25.72
N HIS A 923 -51.26 46.42 25.15
CA HIS A 923 -49.99 47.13 25.24
C HIS A 923 -49.33 47.19 23.85
N SER A 924 -48.63 48.29 23.61
CA SER A 924 -48.14 48.72 22.30
C SER A 924 -46.79 48.11 21.92
N GLY A 925 -46.67 47.69 20.67
CA GLY A 925 -45.41 47.24 20.07
C GLY A 925 -45.53 47.22 18.55
N GLY A 926 -45.28 48.37 17.91
CA GLY A 926 -45.39 48.50 16.45
C GLY A 926 -44.13 48.04 15.73
N SER A 927 -44.29 47.47 14.54
CA SER A 927 -43.21 47.28 13.57
C SER A 927 -43.75 47.59 12.17
N GLN A 928 -43.09 48.52 11.47
CA GLN A 928 -43.35 48.81 10.06
C GLN A 928 -42.40 47.98 9.21
N GLY A 929 -42.93 47.29 8.20
CA GLY A 929 -42.08 46.78 7.11
C GLY A 929 -41.80 47.87 6.08
N PRO A 930 -40.70 47.76 5.32
CA PRO A 930 -40.57 48.42 4.03
C PRO A 930 -40.37 47.41 2.89
N HIS A 931 -40.92 47.68 1.70
CA HIS A 931 -40.68 46.87 0.51
C HIS A 931 -40.88 47.72 -0.75
N TRP A 932 -39.85 47.79 -1.62
CA TRP A 932 -39.81 48.52 -2.90
C TRP A 932 -39.90 50.07 -2.80
N GLY A 933 -39.35 50.87 -3.73
CA GLY A 933 -38.39 50.56 -4.80
C GLY A 933 -38.27 51.65 -5.87
N SER A 934 -37.04 51.91 -6.34
CA SER A 934 -36.66 52.72 -7.53
C SER A 934 -36.76 54.27 -7.45
N GLY A 935 -35.81 54.94 -8.11
CA GLY A 935 -35.95 56.31 -8.66
C GLY A 935 -35.01 57.40 -8.12
N GLY A 936 -34.27 58.07 -9.03
CA GLY A 936 -33.75 59.44 -8.82
C GLY A 936 -32.22 59.60 -8.79
N SER A 937 -31.69 60.39 -9.72
CA SER A 937 -30.28 60.82 -9.77
C SER A 937 -30.03 62.13 -9.00
N GLY A 938 -28.91 62.23 -8.28
CA GLY A 938 -28.43 63.47 -7.65
C GLY A 938 -26.90 63.50 -7.54
N HIS A 939 -26.30 64.70 -7.56
CA HIS A 939 -24.84 64.92 -7.54
C HIS A 939 -24.42 65.72 -6.29
N GLN A 940 -23.10 65.77 -6.02
CA GLN A 940 -22.43 66.48 -4.90
C GLN A 940 -22.61 65.81 -3.51
N GLY A 941 -21.68 65.94 -2.56
CA GLY A 941 -20.34 66.56 -2.59
C GLY A 941 -19.80 66.90 -1.19
N SER A 942 -18.46 66.96 -1.01
CA SER A 942 -17.72 67.19 0.25
C SER A 942 -17.78 66.03 1.26
N HIS A 943 -16.71 65.40 1.76
CA HIS A 943 -15.43 65.82 2.41
C HIS A 943 -15.51 66.20 3.91
N HIS A 944 -14.64 65.53 4.69
CA HIS A 944 -13.94 65.99 5.92
C HIS A 944 -14.72 66.16 7.25
N GLN A 945 -14.16 65.88 8.46
CA GLN A 945 -12.92 65.17 8.91
C GLN A 945 -12.91 64.94 10.46
N HIS A 946 -11.89 64.22 10.98
CA HIS A 946 -11.40 64.20 12.40
C HIS A 946 -12.25 63.45 13.46
N HIS A 947 -11.72 62.41 14.14
CA HIS A 947 -10.90 62.36 15.40
C HIS A 947 -11.74 62.41 16.71
N TYR A 948 -11.36 61.81 17.85
CA TYR A 948 -10.11 61.10 18.26
C TYR A 948 -10.40 59.94 19.26
N HIS A 949 -9.37 59.41 19.94
CA HIS A 949 -9.42 58.41 21.03
C HIS A 949 -10.17 58.93 22.29
N SER A 950 -10.43 58.21 23.40
CA SER A 950 -9.94 56.94 24.00
C SER A 950 -10.86 56.57 25.18
N GLY A 951 -10.79 55.34 25.75
CA GLY A 951 -11.27 55.14 27.14
C GLY A 951 -11.46 53.70 27.63
N GLN A 952 -10.85 53.38 28.76
CA GLN A 952 -10.88 52.08 29.45
C GLN A 952 -12.26 51.71 30.05
N GLY A 953 -12.63 50.43 29.94
CA GLY A 953 -12.79 49.51 31.08
C GLY A 953 -13.94 49.66 32.08
N GLY A 954 -14.51 48.52 32.52
CA GLY A 954 -15.38 48.44 33.70
C GLY A 954 -16.38 47.28 33.66
N SER A 955 -16.24 46.32 34.60
CA SER A 955 -17.28 45.33 34.91
C SER A 955 -18.28 45.87 35.93
N PRO A 956 -19.48 45.28 36.03
CA PRO A 956 -20.19 45.20 37.32
C PRO A 956 -20.32 43.75 37.83
N MET A 957 -20.83 43.60 39.06
CA MET A 957 -20.84 42.37 39.88
C MET A 957 -22.17 42.28 40.66
N GLN A 958 -22.38 41.17 41.39
CA GLN A 958 -23.39 40.95 42.46
C GLN A 958 -24.78 40.43 42.04
N GLN A 959 -25.54 39.67 42.85
CA GLN A 959 -25.23 38.75 43.97
C GLN A 959 -26.49 37.89 44.33
N ALA A 960 -26.31 36.63 44.75
CA ALA A 960 -27.16 35.91 45.73
C ALA A 960 -26.44 34.61 46.14
N TRP A 961 -25.87 34.51 47.35
CA TRP A 961 -26.49 34.10 48.63
C TRP A 961 -26.66 32.58 48.81
N GLY A 962 -25.78 32.00 49.66
CA GLY A 962 -25.87 30.65 50.23
C GLY A 962 -24.79 30.51 51.32
N GLN A 963 -25.17 30.17 52.56
CA GLN A 963 -24.24 30.11 53.70
C GLN A 963 -23.61 28.73 53.89
N GLY A 964 -22.39 28.70 54.45
CA GLY A 964 -21.68 27.46 54.82
C GLY A 964 -20.31 27.72 55.48
N MET A 965 -20.33 28.07 56.77
CA MET A 965 -19.14 28.07 57.64
C MET A 965 -18.88 26.65 58.19
N GLN A 966 -17.71 26.23 58.70
CA GLN A 966 -16.39 26.85 58.92
C GLN A 966 -15.35 25.72 59.03
N GLY A 967 -14.04 26.03 58.93
CA GLY A 967 -12.96 25.10 59.30
C GLY A 967 -11.74 25.21 58.37
N GLY A 968 -10.53 25.27 58.94
CA GLY A 968 -9.31 25.45 58.15
C GLY A 968 -8.04 25.02 58.89
N GLY A 969 -6.90 25.17 58.21
CA GLY A 969 -5.57 24.82 58.70
C GLY A 969 -4.63 24.42 57.56
N GLY A 970 -3.44 25.02 57.49
CA GLY A 970 -2.28 24.48 56.76
C GLY A 970 -1.35 23.70 57.71
N PRO A 971 -0.04 23.55 57.43
CA PRO A 971 0.72 23.99 56.25
C PRO A 971 1.67 22.90 55.65
N GLN A 972 2.59 23.28 54.75
CA GLN A 972 3.83 22.56 54.38
C GLN A 972 4.91 22.71 55.51
N PRO A 973 6.18 22.20 55.47
CA PRO A 973 6.98 21.57 54.37
C PRO A 973 7.86 20.33 54.78
N TRP A 974 9.13 20.24 54.28
CA TRP A 974 10.21 19.21 54.43
C TRP A 974 10.10 17.95 53.51
N GLY A 975 11.17 17.31 52.97
CA GLY A 975 12.64 17.55 53.00
C GLY A 975 13.46 16.59 52.09
N HIS A 976 14.76 16.87 51.86
CA HIS A 976 15.80 16.10 51.09
C HIS A 976 16.56 15.06 52.00
N PRO A 977 17.67 14.30 51.66
CA PRO A 977 18.74 14.49 50.63
C PRO A 977 19.54 13.24 50.05
N SER A 978 20.68 13.50 49.36
CA SER A 978 21.95 12.70 49.26
C SER A 978 22.05 11.40 48.41
N ALA A 979 23.22 10.95 47.88
CA ALA A 979 24.60 11.51 47.75
C ALA A 979 25.47 10.77 46.67
N VAL A 980 26.73 11.22 46.48
CA VAL A 980 27.78 10.74 45.52
C VAL A 980 28.90 9.96 46.23
N PRO A 981 29.91 9.38 45.53
CA PRO A 981 31.29 9.92 45.69
C PRO A 981 32.17 9.98 44.41
N LEU A 982 33.37 10.60 44.53
CA LEU A 982 34.36 10.95 43.48
C LEU A 982 35.48 9.87 43.31
N GLY A 983 36.51 9.96 42.43
CA GLY A 983 37.03 10.93 41.43
C GLY A 983 38.48 10.56 41.03
N ALA A 984 39.25 11.24 40.16
CA ALA A 984 39.04 12.39 39.26
C ALA A 984 39.59 12.04 37.83
N ARG A 985 40.62 12.58 37.14
CA ARG A 985 41.57 13.74 37.17
C ARG A 985 42.27 13.75 35.76
N GLY A 986 42.71 14.83 35.08
CA GLY A 986 42.65 16.30 35.24
C GLY A 986 43.63 17.02 34.25
N SER A 987 43.63 18.36 34.21
CA SER A 987 44.63 19.29 33.59
C SER A 987 44.62 19.62 32.07
N GLY A 988 44.24 20.88 31.76
CA GLY A 988 44.75 21.70 30.62
C GLY A 988 43.98 21.64 29.28
N GLY A 989 43.64 22.75 28.60
CA GLY A 989 43.66 24.16 29.02
C GLY A 989 43.50 25.22 27.89
N VAL A 990 42.38 25.96 27.88
CA VAL A 990 42.24 27.41 27.54
C VAL A 990 42.81 27.97 26.21
N GLN A 991 41.96 28.43 25.25
CA GLN A 991 41.77 29.87 24.89
C GLN A 991 40.75 30.20 23.75
N ASN A 992 40.05 31.33 23.93
CA ASN A 992 39.50 32.35 22.98
C ASN A 992 38.59 32.06 21.76
N SER A 993 37.54 32.91 21.67
CA SER A 993 36.71 33.27 20.49
C SER A 993 37.40 34.32 19.59
N PRO A 994 36.83 34.73 18.43
CA PRO A 994 35.98 35.95 18.43
C PRO A 994 34.80 35.95 17.40
N GLN A 995 34.26 37.14 17.10
CA GLN A 995 32.99 37.41 16.40
C GLN A 995 33.15 37.79 14.90
N ALA A 996 32.03 38.04 14.22
CA ALA A 996 31.96 38.53 12.82
C ALA A 996 31.81 40.07 12.72
N LEU A 997 32.15 40.68 11.57
CA LEU A 997 31.43 41.84 10.96
C LEU A 997 31.99 42.36 9.60
N SER A 998 31.26 42.12 8.51
CA SER A 998 30.91 43.05 7.40
C SER A 998 31.95 43.77 6.47
N ARG A 999 31.51 44.02 5.21
CA ARG A 999 31.96 45.05 4.21
C ARG A 999 33.32 44.82 3.48
N THR A 1000 33.57 45.20 2.21
CA THR A 1000 32.72 45.69 1.07
C THR A 1000 33.45 45.61 -0.30
N ALA A 1001 32.66 45.54 -1.38
CA ALA A 1001 32.81 46.21 -2.70
C ALA A 1001 33.68 45.68 -3.87
N SER A 1002 33.07 45.81 -5.06
CA SER A 1002 33.62 46.11 -6.41
C SER A 1002 34.10 44.98 -7.34
N GLY A 1003 33.79 45.16 -8.64
CA GLY A 1003 34.18 44.30 -9.78
C GLY A 1003 32.98 43.74 -10.58
N GLY A 1004 32.77 44.21 -11.82
CA GLY A 1004 31.70 43.67 -12.68
C GLY A 1004 31.66 44.23 -14.11
N ARG A 1005 31.03 43.47 -15.03
CA ARG A 1005 30.60 43.75 -16.43
C ARG A 1005 29.54 42.67 -16.77
N SER A 1006 28.32 42.98 -17.21
CA SER A 1006 27.86 43.29 -18.59
C SER A 1006 28.22 42.16 -19.59
N GLU A 1007 27.33 41.62 -20.43
CA GLU A 1007 26.18 42.22 -21.16
C GLU A 1007 24.93 41.29 -21.15
N GLN A 1008 23.71 41.81 -20.95
CA GLN A 1008 22.67 42.25 -21.92
C GLN A 1008 22.10 41.20 -22.90
N ALA A 1009 20.81 40.87 -22.69
CA ALA A 1009 19.79 40.69 -23.73
C ALA A 1009 18.41 41.02 -23.12
N MET A 1010 17.45 41.54 -23.91
CA MET A 1010 16.20 42.13 -23.37
C MET A 1010 14.92 41.33 -23.59
N SER A 1011 14.03 41.49 -22.62
CA SER A 1011 12.60 41.22 -22.55
C SER A 1011 11.79 41.28 -23.85
N ARG A 1012 10.71 40.49 -23.90
CA ARG A 1012 9.38 40.98 -24.31
C ARG A 1012 8.25 40.14 -23.73
N SER A 1013 7.21 40.81 -23.25
CA SER A 1013 5.95 40.21 -22.80
C SER A 1013 4.89 40.34 -23.88
N THR A 1014 4.03 39.32 -24.02
CA THR A 1014 2.68 39.45 -24.61
C THR A 1014 1.73 38.54 -23.85
N SER A 1015 0.44 38.87 -23.87
CA SER A 1015 -0.61 38.20 -23.11
C SER A 1015 -1.89 38.09 -23.95
N VAL A 1016 -2.83 37.26 -23.46
CA VAL A 1016 -4.21 37.11 -23.95
C VAL A 1016 -4.34 36.49 -25.35
N ASN A 1017 -4.82 35.24 -25.39
CA ASN A 1017 -6.14 34.99 -25.98
C ASN A 1017 -6.80 33.72 -25.42
N SER A 1018 -8.13 33.61 -25.55
CA SER A 1018 -8.92 32.51 -25.01
C SER A 1018 -10.04 32.07 -25.97
N GLN A 1019 -10.22 30.76 -26.10
CA GLN A 1019 -11.41 30.07 -26.65
C GLN A 1019 -11.32 28.60 -26.19
N ILE A 1020 -12.23 28.11 -25.36
CA ILE A 1020 -13.56 27.57 -25.69
C ILE A 1020 -13.46 26.29 -26.54
N SER A 1021 -13.72 25.15 -25.91
CA SER A 1021 -14.29 23.96 -26.55
C SER A 1021 -15.04 23.12 -25.51
N ASN A 1022 -16.37 23.15 -25.55
CA ASN A 1022 -17.20 22.21 -24.80
C ASN A 1022 -17.26 20.88 -25.57
N GLY A 1023 -17.09 19.75 -24.88
CA GLY A 1023 -17.08 18.42 -25.47
C GLY A 1023 -17.92 17.41 -24.68
N SER A 1024 -19.22 17.67 -24.55
CA SER A 1024 -20.15 16.74 -23.90
C SER A 1024 -20.52 15.59 -24.83
N HIS A 1025 -20.26 14.34 -24.42
CA HIS A 1025 -20.95 13.18 -24.97
C HIS A 1025 -21.37 12.20 -23.87
N LEU A 1026 -22.68 11.97 -23.81
CA LEU A 1026 -23.35 11.01 -22.95
C LEU A 1026 -24.15 10.05 -23.84
N SER A 1027 -24.39 8.86 -23.29
CA SER A 1027 -25.53 7.95 -23.55
C SER A 1027 -25.38 6.78 -24.52
N TYR A 1028 -25.94 5.64 -24.05
CA TYR A 1028 -26.31 4.37 -24.69
C TYR A 1028 -25.25 3.66 -25.56
N THR A 1029 -24.83 2.44 -25.21
CA THR A 1029 -25.66 1.31 -24.68
C THR A 1029 -25.24 0.79 -23.31
#